data_AF-A0A6A3H8Q4-F1
#
_entry.id   AF-A0A6A3H8Q4-F1
#
_cell.length_a   1.000
_cell.length_b   1.000
_cell.length_c   1.000
_cell.angle_alpha   90.00
_cell.angle_beta   90.00
_cell.angle_gamma   90.00
#
_symmetry.space_group_name_H-M   'P 1'
#
loop_
_entity.id
_entity.type
_entity.pdbx_description
1 polymer ?
#
loop_
_entity_poly.entity_id
_entity_poly.type
_entity_poly.pdbx_seq_one_letter_code
_entity_poly.pdbx_strand_id
1 'polypeptide(L)'
;MEELDEGGPRQAELRLESHEVKRLIHEALSKKSFPPVVQYPEAARGDALLSSLFQWPVIVWVPECVNPTKKPYCIMPERSCTPRVKEYKQRTVEDVDSKCHLLYIKYQCASDSKSCFSTVTAGYIQREARHLMHFPFVMTKKFGISKSLMEMVHEGMTSPHGLSRTVENLQRRREKRYYKLLCLFADRVAQLQLSNPLYLAPTPPSVGQYCSTQKSVGAETLSAAWMQSTSIYSALCEQIMSSIEVKKVLRIDHSVKFCKRLKNEIGQIVGRRLTRSENHDETRQLLEHVRGAANTGNEWFLVSDNANAIRSLAADVYGEAANVRQDPFHVVQRFTEKVKGKAEKKLLSKKLHDAMYNVDGELRSPEEMAARFANALQEVSISDISCTEHEWRGSVDSNLKQIKRGDLYVKSNVFSEGGGKDVRIVSTSQLEGIHSALKKILARSVSAEVGLRILDLYILQHNLKVGSNYGRNPPLHHADILTLAQTAMLCRGVVAESPQLEFVSRLMSKPLLPPAYRSATALDFGFDQWQQMFDGTSIDTQALEGSLQRAHQHSATIRELLAKQIAFTESGRLPRAAFFNSLCLHELDYEAAAGFSGEKHALLRQVVTEQKAATQSWSDCSMVTTIMYNIVVSSNSNHRLNLKRRSFAALSPKIDGLATKKTPSSSDRKIFRIARATPCDENTPREKELQEQLFTALRKMAGIRKKRQIFAKVYDFACCVCAGIHPKAQSFLLSRWDNLKQKENYGANLKIKLKLTPRSWLPYAQQPIIKPHPN
;
A
#
# COMPACT_ATOMS: atom_id res chain seq x y z
N MET A 1 27.83 -11.50 -17.35
CA MET A 1 28.97 -12.40 -17.44
C MET A 1 29.92 -11.92 -16.36
N GLU A 2 30.10 -12.77 -15.35
CA GLU A 2 31.03 -12.79 -14.20
C GLU A 2 30.25 -13.29 -12.98
N GLU A 3 30.49 -14.56 -12.67
CA GLU A 3 30.00 -15.28 -11.51
C GLU A 3 30.97 -15.00 -10.36
N LEU A 4 30.51 -14.33 -9.32
CA LEU A 4 31.17 -14.35 -8.01
C LEU A 4 30.33 -15.22 -7.08
N ASP A 5 30.96 -16.32 -6.68
CA ASP A 5 30.50 -17.35 -5.77
C ASP A 5 30.63 -16.83 -4.33
N GLU A 6 29.52 -16.67 -3.61
CA GLU A 6 29.54 -16.44 -2.17
C GLU A 6 28.94 -17.65 -1.43
N GLY A 7 29.84 -18.34 -0.74
CA GLY A 7 29.57 -19.48 0.13
C GLY A 7 28.92 -19.06 1.45
N GLY A 8 27.72 -19.58 1.65
CA GLY A 8 27.00 -19.70 2.93
C GLY A 8 25.93 -20.77 2.74
N PRO A 9 25.59 -21.59 3.77
CA PRO A 9 24.90 -22.87 3.57
C PRO A 9 23.54 -22.62 2.91
N ARG A 10 23.47 -22.94 1.61
CA ARG A 10 22.24 -22.97 0.84
C ARG A 10 21.30 -23.87 1.63
N GLN A 11 20.13 -23.37 2.05
CA GLN A 11 19.00 -24.27 2.24
C GLN A 11 18.94 -25.07 0.95
N ALA A 12 19.29 -26.35 1.00
CA ALA A 12 19.24 -27.23 -0.13
C ALA A 12 17.80 -27.17 -0.64
N GLU A 13 17.56 -26.36 -1.68
CA GLU A 13 16.39 -26.50 -2.51
C GLU A 13 16.30 -28.01 -2.80
N LEU A 14 15.11 -28.60 -2.66
CA LEU A 14 14.82 -30.00 -2.99
C LEU A 14 15.02 -30.23 -4.50
N ARG A 15 16.23 -30.01 -5.00
CA ARG A 15 16.60 -30.10 -6.40
C ARG A 15 16.56 -31.55 -6.79
N LEU A 16 16.04 -31.80 -7.98
CA LEU A 16 16.15 -33.13 -8.57
C LEU A 16 17.62 -33.45 -8.82
N GLU A 17 17.98 -34.71 -8.67
CA GLU A 17 19.31 -35.18 -9.00
C GLU A 17 19.63 -34.94 -10.49
N SER A 18 20.89 -34.66 -10.81
CA SER A 18 21.29 -34.31 -12.18
C SER A 18 20.94 -35.41 -13.20
N HIS A 19 21.08 -36.67 -12.80
CA HIS A 19 20.71 -37.82 -13.63
C HIS A 19 19.20 -37.88 -13.88
N GLU A 20 18.38 -37.51 -12.90
CA GLU A 20 16.93 -37.51 -13.01
C GLU A 20 16.44 -36.36 -13.89
N VAL A 21 17.03 -35.18 -13.76
CA VAL A 21 16.78 -34.05 -14.67
C VAL A 21 17.09 -34.46 -16.11
N LYS A 22 18.24 -35.10 -16.33
CA LYS A 22 18.63 -35.60 -17.65
C LYS A 22 17.62 -36.63 -18.17
N ARG A 23 17.24 -37.62 -17.34
CA ARG A 23 16.29 -38.69 -17.70
C ARG A 23 14.95 -38.11 -18.15
N LEU A 24 14.35 -37.23 -17.36
CA LEU A 24 13.06 -36.59 -17.65
C LEU A 24 13.10 -35.73 -18.93
N ILE A 25 14.21 -35.03 -19.17
CA ILE A 25 14.41 -34.27 -20.42
C ILE A 25 14.49 -35.19 -21.63
N HIS A 26 15.25 -36.30 -21.56
CA HIS A 26 15.34 -37.26 -22.67
C HIS A 26 14.00 -37.94 -22.93
N GLU A 27 13.28 -38.29 -21.87
CA GLU A 27 11.93 -38.85 -21.97
C GLU A 27 11.00 -37.88 -22.70
N ALA A 28 10.99 -36.59 -22.32
CA ALA A 28 10.19 -35.57 -22.99
C ALA A 28 10.59 -35.34 -24.46
N LEU A 29 11.89 -35.35 -24.77
CA LEU A 29 12.39 -35.29 -26.15
C LEU A 29 11.92 -36.50 -26.98
N SER A 30 11.97 -37.71 -26.41
CA SER A 30 11.57 -38.94 -27.09
C SER A 30 10.06 -39.00 -27.37
N LYS A 31 9.25 -38.58 -26.40
CA LYS A 31 7.79 -38.51 -26.49
C LYS A 31 7.29 -37.31 -27.28
N LYS A 32 8.18 -36.40 -27.69
CA LYS A 32 7.84 -35.10 -28.29
C LYS A 32 6.82 -34.32 -27.43
N SER A 33 7.09 -34.25 -26.12
CA SER A 33 6.20 -33.63 -25.15
C SER A 33 6.15 -32.11 -25.31
N PHE A 34 5.29 -31.65 -26.23
CA PHE A 34 4.98 -30.24 -26.46
C PHE A 34 3.51 -30.12 -26.91
N PRO A 35 2.70 -29.20 -26.36
CA PRO A 35 3.01 -28.19 -25.34
C PRO A 35 3.44 -28.79 -23.98
N PRO A 36 4.17 -28.04 -23.14
CA PRO A 36 4.59 -28.54 -21.84
C PRO A 36 3.38 -28.69 -20.90
N VAL A 37 3.33 -29.78 -20.15
CA VAL A 37 2.29 -30.05 -19.14
C VAL A 37 2.95 -30.26 -17.78
N VAL A 38 2.37 -29.67 -16.74
CA VAL A 38 2.84 -29.88 -15.36
C VAL A 38 2.50 -31.33 -14.94
N GLN A 39 3.53 -32.07 -14.58
CA GLN A 39 3.45 -33.43 -14.07
C GLN A 39 3.32 -33.37 -12.54
N TYR A 40 2.09 -33.53 -12.08
CA TYR A 40 1.77 -33.61 -10.66
C TYR A 40 2.03 -35.03 -10.14
N PRO A 41 2.69 -35.20 -8.97
CA PRO A 41 2.92 -36.53 -8.39
C PRO A 41 1.63 -37.33 -8.18
N GLU A 42 0.54 -36.64 -7.83
CA GLU A 42 -0.78 -37.25 -7.65
C GLU A 42 -1.40 -37.80 -8.96
N ALA A 43 -0.92 -37.36 -10.12
CA ALA A 43 -1.40 -37.83 -11.42
C ALA A 43 -0.65 -39.08 -11.93
N ALA A 44 0.47 -39.44 -11.32
CA ALA A 44 1.21 -40.65 -11.69
C ALA A 44 0.39 -41.91 -11.36
N ARG A 45 0.19 -42.76 -12.38
CA ARG A 45 -0.46 -44.08 -12.27
C ARG A 45 0.61 -45.16 -12.08
N GLY A 46 0.38 -46.12 -11.18
CA GLY A 46 1.28 -47.25 -10.90
C GLY A 46 1.94 -47.21 -9.51
N ASP A 47 2.95 -48.05 -9.30
CA ASP A 47 3.65 -48.30 -8.02
C ASP A 47 4.60 -47.17 -7.59
N ALA A 48 4.16 -45.91 -7.72
CA ALA A 48 4.94 -44.77 -7.23
C ALA A 48 5.01 -44.81 -5.70
N LEU A 49 6.22 -44.63 -5.14
CA LEU A 49 6.45 -44.55 -3.70
C LEU A 49 5.50 -43.51 -3.08
N LEU A 50 4.78 -43.87 -2.01
CA LEU A 50 3.83 -42.95 -1.36
C LEU A 50 4.48 -41.64 -0.88
N SER A 51 5.77 -41.68 -0.55
CA SER A 51 6.56 -40.50 -0.18
C SER A 51 6.72 -39.50 -1.34
N SER A 52 6.67 -39.95 -2.59
CA SER A 52 6.77 -39.09 -3.78
C SER A 52 5.56 -38.18 -3.97
N LEU A 53 4.41 -38.52 -3.38
CA LEU A 53 3.15 -37.77 -3.51
C LEU A 53 3.27 -36.31 -3.05
N PHE A 54 4.15 -36.04 -2.10
CA PHE A 54 4.38 -34.71 -1.53
C PHE A 54 5.52 -33.93 -2.20
N GLN A 55 6.16 -34.50 -3.24
CA GLN A 55 7.21 -33.82 -4.00
C GLN A 55 6.65 -32.67 -4.85
N TRP A 56 7.56 -31.83 -5.34
CA TRP A 56 7.18 -30.72 -6.21
C TRP A 56 6.82 -31.25 -7.59
N PRO A 57 5.75 -30.73 -8.23
CA PRO A 57 5.45 -31.03 -9.61
C PRO A 57 6.61 -30.66 -10.55
N VAL A 58 6.70 -31.35 -11.67
CA VAL A 58 7.75 -31.14 -12.67
C VAL A 58 7.15 -30.67 -13.98
N ILE A 59 7.79 -29.73 -14.65
CA ILE A 59 7.46 -29.31 -16.00
C ILE A 59 8.73 -29.33 -16.85
N VAL A 60 8.66 -29.96 -18.02
CA VAL A 60 9.81 -30.11 -18.92
C VAL A 60 9.62 -29.22 -20.15
N TRP A 61 10.56 -28.30 -20.36
CA TRP A 61 10.57 -27.36 -21.48
C TRP A 61 11.66 -27.73 -22.49
N VAL A 62 11.23 -28.45 -23.54
CA VAL A 62 12.07 -28.93 -24.64
C VAL A 62 11.41 -28.60 -25.99
N PRO A 63 11.21 -27.31 -26.31
CA PRO A 63 10.49 -26.89 -27.52
C PRO A 63 11.10 -27.44 -28.82
N GLU A 64 12.39 -27.73 -28.83
CA GLU A 64 13.10 -28.32 -29.98
C GLU A 64 12.59 -29.71 -30.39
N CYS A 65 11.85 -30.42 -29.54
CA CYS A 65 11.29 -31.74 -29.88
C CYS A 65 10.27 -31.69 -31.04
N VAL A 66 9.66 -30.52 -31.27
CA VAL A 66 8.73 -30.25 -32.37
C VAL A 66 9.36 -29.45 -33.52
N ASN A 67 10.68 -29.25 -33.51
CA ASN A 67 11.38 -28.71 -34.68
C ASN A 67 11.43 -29.77 -35.78
N PRO A 68 11.30 -29.41 -37.07
CA PRO A 68 11.42 -30.38 -38.16
C PRO A 68 12.72 -31.18 -38.13
N THR A 69 13.82 -30.53 -37.77
CA THR A 69 15.15 -31.14 -37.64
C THR A 69 15.41 -31.77 -36.27
N LYS A 70 14.48 -31.62 -35.31
CA LYS A 70 14.63 -31.94 -33.88
C LYS A 70 15.88 -31.33 -33.24
N LYS A 71 16.42 -30.27 -33.83
CA LYS A 71 17.63 -29.58 -33.38
C LYS A 71 17.25 -28.20 -32.85
N PRO A 72 17.92 -27.71 -31.79
CA PRO A 72 17.70 -26.36 -31.28
C PRO A 72 18.22 -25.32 -32.28
N TYR A 73 17.73 -24.09 -32.17
CA TYR A 73 18.24 -23.00 -32.98
C TYR A 73 19.28 -22.15 -32.24
N CYS A 74 20.30 -21.66 -32.94
CA CYS A 74 21.27 -20.73 -32.37
C CYS A 74 20.74 -19.29 -32.36
N ILE A 75 20.62 -18.67 -31.19
CA ILE A 75 20.13 -17.28 -31.05
C ILE A 75 21.23 -16.21 -31.17
N MET A 76 22.47 -16.62 -31.48
CA MET A 76 23.56 -15.67 -31.67
C MET A 76 23.37 -14.90 -32.98
N PRO A 77 23.59 -13.58 -33.01
CA PRO A 77 23.43 -12.77 -34.22
C PRO A 77 24.24 -13.35 -35.38
N GLU A 78 23.65 -13.35 -36.57
CA GLU A 78 24.31 -13.68 -37.85
C GLU A 78 24.89 -15.11 -37.96
N ARG A 79 24.45 -16.03 -37.11
CA ARG A 79 24.98 -17.41 -37.08
C ARG A 79 23.89 -18.46 -37.25
N SER A 80 24.05 -19.35 -38.23
CA SER A 80 23.16 -20.48 -38.52
C SER A 80 23.65 -21.83 -37.97
N CYS A 81 24.63 -21.82 -37.06
CA CYS A 81 25.20 -23.05 -36.52
C CYS A 81 24.18 -23.88 -35.71
N THR A 82 24.38 -25.20 -35.64
CA THR A 82 23.62 -26.07 -34.73
C THR A 82 24.29 -26.06 -33.35
N PRO A 83 23.62 -25.53 -32.31
CA PRO A 83 24.15 -25.49 -30.94
C PRO A 83 24.39 -26.90 -30.37
N ARG A 84 25.39 -27.02 -29.49
CA ARG A 84 25.65 -28.25 -28.74
C ARG A 84 25.06 -28.16 -27.34
N VAL A 85 24.54 -29.28 -26.83
CA VAL A 85 24.08 -29.35 -25.43
C VAL A 85 25.27 -29.10 -24.53
N LYS A 86 25.17 -28.07 -23.68
CA LYS A 86 26.16 -27.79 -22.65
C LYS A 86 25.75 -28.47 -21.35
N GLU A 87 24.54 -28.19 -20.88
CA GLU A 87 24.05 -28.67 -19.59
C GLU A 87 22.53 -28.86 -19.61
N TYR A 88 22.07 -29.89 -18.90
CA TYR A 88 20.67 -30.05 -18.52
C TYR A 88 20.43 -29.28 -17.22
N LYS A 89 19.48 -28.35 -17.23
CA LYS A 89 19.26 -27.42 -16.12
C LYS A 89 17.87 -27.61 -15.53
N GLN A 90 17.75 -27.22 -14.27
CA GLN A 90 16.48 -27.06 -13.59
C GLN A 90 16.41 -25.68 -12.94
N ARG A 91 15.19 -25.17 -12.75
CA ARG A 91 14.92 -23.95 -11.98
C ARG A 91 13.61 -24.07 -11.24
N THR A 92 13.55 -23.49 -10.04
CA THR A 92 12.32 -23.35 -9.28
C THR A 92 11.38 -22.37 -9.98
N VAL A 93 10.12 -22.74 -10.13
CA VAL A 93 9.05 -21.83 -10.56
C VAL A 93 7.95 -21.79 -9.50
N GLU A 94 7.47 -20.59 -9.22
CA GLU A 94 6.35 -20.35 -8.32
C GLU A 94 5.05 -20.44 -9.11
N ASP A 95 4.16 -21.32 -8.67
CA ASP A 95 2.80 -21.44 -9.19
C ASP A 95 1.79 -21.22 -8.07
N VAL A 96 0.51 -21.17 -8.43
CA VAL A 96 -0.59 -20.83 -7.51
C VAL A 96 -0.68 -21.84 -6.37
N ASP A 97 -0.76 -23.12 -6.69
CA ASP A 97 -1.02 -24.19 -5.73
C ASP A 97 0.26 -24.89 -5.23
N SER A 98 1.42 -24.60 -5.84
CA SER A 98 2.71 -25.17 -5.47
C SER A 98 3.91 -24.48 -6.10
N LYS A 99 5.12 -24.83 -5.64
CA LYS A 99 6.36 -24.69 -6.41
C LYS A 99 6.53 -25.88 -7.35
N CYS A 100 7.12 -25.64 -8.51
CA CYS A 100 7.40 -26.67 -9.51
C CYS A 100 8.87 -26.63 -9.95
N HIS A 101 9.38 -27.75 -10.45
CA HIS A 101 10.67 -27.81 -11.14
C HIS A 101 10.48 -27.57 -12.63
N LEU A 102 11.03 -26.48 -13.16
CA LEU A 102 11.17 -26.26 -14.60
C LEU A 102 12.49 -26.86 -15.09
N LEU A 103 12.40 -27.91 -15.90
CA LEU A 103 13.55 -28.56 -16.53
C LEU A 103 13.74 -28.03 -17.95
N TYR A 104 14.97 -27.70 -18.32
CA TYR A 104 15.28 -27.08 -19.63
C TYR A 104 16.74 -27.32 -20.03
N ILE A 105 17.08 -26.99 -21.27
CA ILE A 105 18.41 -27.23 -21.83
C ILE A 105 19.18 -25.90 -21.97
N LYS A 106 20.45 -25.93 -21.56
CA LYS A 106 21.45 -24.89 -21.86
C LYS A 106 22.32 -25.36 -23.02
N TYR A 107 22.41 -24.53 -24.04
CA TYR A 107 23.17 -24.76 -25.25
C TYR A 107 24.40 -23.85 -25.31
N GLN A 108 25.41 -24.33 -26.02
CA GLN A 108 26.61 -23.59 -26.41
C GLN A 108 26.60 -23.41 -27.93
N CYS A 109 26.93 -22.20 -28.37
CA CYS A 109 27.10 -21.89 -29.79
C CYS A 109 28.25 -22.75 -30.36
N ALA A 110 28.01 -23.45 -31.46
CA ALA A 110 29.06 -24.29 -32.06
C ALA A 110 30.18 -23.46 -32.70
N SER A 111 29.90 -22.20 -33.08
CA SER A 111 30.87 -21.27 -33.68
C SER A 111 31.54 -20.35 -32.66
N ASP A 112 31.17 -20.41 -31.37
CA ASP A 112 31.83 -19.66 -30.30
C ASP A 112 31.62 -20.38 -28.96
N SER A 113 32.69 -20.96 -28.46
CA SER A 113 32.69 -21.72 -27.20
C SER A 113 32.41 -20.85 -25.96
N LYS A 114 32.55 -19.52 -26.03
CA LYS A 114 32.21 -18.64 -24.89
C LYS A 114 30.71 -18.34 -24.83
N SER A 115 30.02 -18.38 -25.97
CA SER A 115 28.61 -18.02 -26.07
C SER A 115 27.66 -19.16 -25.71
N CYS A 116 26.83 -18.95 -24.68
CA CYS A 116 25.84 -19.90 -24.22
C CYS A 116 24.46 -19.25 -24.07
N PHE A 117 23.41 -20.03 -24.26
CA PHE A 117 22.04 -19.60 -24.03
C PHE A 117 21.18 -20.78 -23.55
N SER A 118 19.99 -20.51 -23.04
CA SER A 118 19.07 -21.55 -22.59
C SER A 118 17.72 -21.43 -23.30
N THR A 119 16.98 -22.53 -23.41
CA THR A 119 15.65 -22.53 -24.06
C THR A 119 14.61 -21.66 -23.33
N VAL A 120 14.90 -21.25 -22.10
CA VAL A 120 14.07 -20.35 -21.27
C VAL A 120 14.52 -18.88 -21.31
N THR A 121 15.54 -18.55 -22.12
CA THR A 121 15.97 -17.15 -22.29
C THR A 121 15.00 -16.38 -23.18
N ALA A 122 14.83 -15.08 -22.92
CA ALA A 122 13.90 -14.24 -23.67
C ALA A 122 14.14 -14.31 -25.19
N GLY A 123 15.40 -14.22 -25.64
CA GLY A 123 15.74 -14.30 -27.06
C GLY A 123 15.40 -15.65 -27.71
N TYR A 124 15.46 -16.76 -26.96
CA TYR A 124 15.04 -18.07 -27.48
C TYR A 124 13.51 -18.20 -27.55
N ILE A 125 12.80 -17.75 -26.51
CA ILE A 125 11.33 -17.79 -26.44
C ILE A 125 10.72 -16.86 -27.50
N GLN A 126 11.30 -15.69 -27.71
CA GLN A 126 10.80 -14.70 -28.68
C GLN A 126 11.11 -15.06 -30.13
N ARG A 127 11.99 -16.03 -30.37
CA ARG A 127 12.37 -16.45 -31.72
C ARG A 127 11.19 -17.02 -32.52
N GLU A 128 10.28 -17.73 -31.86
CA GLU A 128 9.12 -18.32 -32.52
C GLU A 128 7.84 -18.03 -31.73
N ALA A 129 6.80 -17.63 -32.46
CA ALA A 129 5.45 -17.39 -31.97
C ALA A 129 4.94 -18.48 -31.01
N ARG A 130 5.07 -19.75 -31.42
CA ARG A 130 4.60 -20.91 -30.64
C ARG A 130 5.31 -21.05 -29.28
N HIS A 131 6.58 -20.65 -29.17
CA HIS A 131 7.29 -20.69 -27.90
C HIS A 131 6.72 -19.64 -26.95
N LEU A 132 6.50 -18.41 -27.43
CA LEU A 132 5.86 -17.32 -26.68
C LEU A 132 4.48 -17.71 -26.14
N MET A 133 3.67 -18.37 -26.97
CA MET A 133 2.33 -18.84 -26.61
C MET A 133 2.36 -19.91 -25.52
N HIS A 134 3.14 -20.97 -25.73
CA HIS A 134 3.11 -22.16 -24.87
C HIS A 134 4.02 -22.07 -23.65
N PHE A 135 4.97 -21.12 -23.60
CA PHE A 135 5.80 -20.94 -22.43
C PHE A 135 4.97 -20.38 -21.26
N PRO A 136 4.81 -21.11 -20.14
CA PRO A 136 3.80 -20.76 -19.14
C PRO A 136 4.33 -19.87 -18.01
N PHE A 137 5.57 -19.39 -18.10
CA PHE A 137 6.24 -18.65 -17.04
C PHE A 137 6.73 -17.27 -17.48
N VAL A 138 6.81 -16.36 -16.52
CA VAL A 138 7.64 -15.15 -16.57
C VAL A 138 8.93 -15.46 -15.82
N MET A 139 10.08 -15.38 -16.51
CA MET A 139 11.37 -15.74 -15.93
C MET A 139 12.06 -14.55 -15.28
N THR A 140 12.56 -14.74 -14.07
CA THR A 140 13.51 -13.83 -13.41
C THR A 140 14.92 -14.40 -13.48
N LYS A 141 15.93 -13.67 -12.99
CA LYS A 141 17.30 -14.18 -12.88
C LYS A 141 17.39 -15.42 -11.98
N LYS A 142 16.60 -15.47 -10.90
CA LYS A 142 16.71 -16.49 -9.84
C LYS A 142 15.67 -17.63 -9.99
N PHE A 143 14.43 -17.33 -10.39
CA PHE A 143 13.32 -18.29 -10.46
C PHE A 143 12.36 -17.92 -11.60
N GLY A 144 11.23 -18.62 -11.75
CA GLY A 144 10.14 -18.22 -12.65
C GLY A 144 8.80 -18.10 -11.92
N ILE A 145 7.84 -17.38 -12.49
CA ILE A 145 6.49 -17.21 -11.93
C ILE A 145 5.51 -17.64 -13.01
N SER A 146 4.53 -18.48 -12.69
CA SER A 146 3.51 -18.88 -13.66
C SER A 146 2.67 -17.68 -14.12
N LYS A 147 2.23 -17.71 -15.38
CA LYS A 147 1.32 -16.69 -15.92
C LYS A 147 0.03 -16.59 -15.09
N SER A 148 -0.51 -17.73 -14.64
CA SER A 148 -1.66 -17.79 -13.72
C SER A 148 -1.40 -17.12 -12.37
N LEU A 149 -0.21 -17.29 -11.80
CA LEU A 149 0.18 -16.56 -10.58
C LEU A 149 0.33 -15.06 -10.87
N MET A 150 0.90 -14.68 -12.02
CA MET A 150 1.02 -13.27 -12.41
C MET A 150 -0.33 -12.57 -12.60
N GLU A 151 -1.36 -13.27 -13.07
CA GLU A 151 -2.74 -12.76 -13.13
C GLU A 151 -3.27 -12.44 -11.72
N MET A 152 -3.11 -13.37 -10.76
CA MET A 152 -3.51 -13.13 -9.37
C MET A 152 -2.72 -11.98 -8.73
N VAL A 153 -1.43 -11.87 -9.05
CA VAL A 153 -0.59 -10.74 -8.63
C VAL A 153 -1.09 -9.44 -9.23
N HIS A 154 -1.51 -9.43 -10.50
CA HIS A 154 -2.06 -8.25 -11.16
C HIS A 154 -3.35 -7.77 -10.48
N GLU A 155 -4.28 -8.68 -10.18
CA GLU A 155 -5.50 -8.38 -9.42
C GLU A 155 -5.17 -7.84 -8.02
N GLY A 156 -4.23 -8.46 -7.31
CA GLY A 156 -3.77 -8.01 -6.01
C GLY A 156 -3.20 -6.59 -6.06
N MET A 157 -2.30 -6.33 -7.01
CA MET A 157 -1.66 -5.02 -7.21
C MET A 157 -2.64 -3.91 -7.55
N THR A 158 -3.70 -4.19 -8.30
CA THR A 158 -4.72 -3.21 -8.70
C THR A 158 -5.88 -3.08 -7.70
N SER A 159 -5.96 -3.96 -6.69
CA SER A 159 -6.99 -3.91 -5.64
C SER A 159 -6.68 -2.94 -4.49
N PRO A 160 -7.66 -2.47 -3.69
CA PRO A 160 -7.37 -1.69 -2.47
C PRO A 160 -6.53 -2.43 -1.42
N HIS A 161 -6.50 -3.77 -1.43
CA HIS A 161 -5.83 -4.59 -0.41
C HIS A 161 -4.39 -4.99 -0.76
N GLY A 162 -3.91 -4.70 -1.98
CA GLY A 162 -2.57 -5.06 -2.39
C GLY A 162 -2.30 -6.55 -2.42
N LEU A 163 -1.02 -6.89 -2.33
CA LEU A 163 -0.56 -8.27 -2.39
C LEU A 163 -0.75 -9.03 -1.08
N SER A 164 -1.08 -8.38 0.04
CA SER A 164 -1.26 -9.06 1.33
C SER A 164 -2.30 -10.18 1.23
N ARG A 165 -3.48 -9.88 0.70
CA ARG A 165 -4.53 -10.88 0.49
C ARG A 165 -4.14 -11.93 -0.55
N THR A 166 -3.35 -11.55 -1.56
CA THR A 166 -2.85 -12.47 -2.59
C THR A 166 -1.91 -13.50 -1.97
N VAL A 167 -0.94 -13.07 -1.18
CA VAL A 167 0.01 -13.95 -0.49
C VAL A 167 -0.70 -14.88 0.50
N GLU A 168 -1.64 -14.34 1.30
CA GLU A 168 -2.46 -15.17 2.20
C GLU A 168 -3.28 -16.21 1.45
N ASN A 169 -3.85 -15.84 0.30
CA ASN A 169 -4.60 -16.76 -0.54
C ASN A 169 -3.71 -17.87 -1.11
N LEU A 170 -2.48 -17.57 -1.54
CA LEU A 170 -1.52 -18.57 -2.02
C LEU A 170 -1.15 -19.55 -0.91
N GLN A 171 -0.88 -19.03 0.29
CA GLN A 171 -0.53 -19.85 1.45
C GLN A 171 -1.68 -20.80 1.82
N ARG A 172 -2.91 -20.29 1.84
CA ARG A 172 -4.13 -21.09 2.05
C ARG A 172 -4.34 -22.15 0.97
N ARG A 173 -4.09 -21.83 -0.31
CA ARG A 173 -4.22 -22.79 -1.43
C ARG A 173 -3.20 -23.91 -1.33
N ARG A 174 -1.95 -23.60 -0.99
CA ARG A 174 -0.88 -24.59 -0.79
C ARG A 174 -1.18 -25.51 0.41
N GLU A 175 -1.68 -24.95 1.51
CA GLU A 175 -2.16 -25.74 2.65
C GLU A 175 -3.36 -26.62 2.29
N LYS A 176 -4.33 -26.10 1.52
CA LYS A 176 -5.45 -26.91 1.01
C LYS A 176 -4.97 -28.07 0.13
N ARG A 177 -3.96 -27.84 -0.72
CA ARG A 177 -3.35 -28.89 -1.54
C ARG A 177 -2.72 -29.97 -0.66
N TYR A 178 -2.01 -29.61 0.41
CA TYR A 178 -1.48 -30.58 1.37
C TYR A 178 -2.56 -31.54 1.89
N TYR A 179 -3.71 -31.02 2.35
CA TYR A 179 -4.78 -31.87 2.85
C TYR A 179 -5.39 -32.76 1.77
N LYS A 180 -5.48 -32.28 0.52
CA LYS A 180 -5.89 -33.12 -0.62
C LYS A 180 -4.90 -34.27 -0.86
N LEU A 181 -3.60 -33.99 -0.81
CA LEU A 181 -2.55 -35.01 -0.95
C LEU A 181 -2.58 -36.00 0.22
N LEU A 182 -2.85 -35.52 1.44
CA LEU A 182 -2.98 -36.37 2.62
C LEU A 182 -4.19 -37.32 2.51
N CYS A 183 -5.31 -36.88 1.95
CA CYS A 183 -6.45 -37.75 1.67
C CYS A 183 -6.07 -38.85 0.67
N LEU A 184 -5.39 -38.50 -0.43
CA LEU A 184 -4.92 -39.47 -1.42
C LEU A 184 -3.89 -40.44 -0.83
N PHE A 185 -3.01 -39.95 0.05
CA PHE A 185 -2.08 -40.78 0.79
C PHE A 185 -2.83 -41.81 1.64
N ALA A 186 -3.83 -41.38 2.41
CA ALA A 186 -4.61 -42.25 3.28
C ALA A 186 -5.39 -43.31 2.49
N ASP A 187 -6.01 -42.92 1.37
CA ASP A 187 -6.71 -43.84 0.46
C ASP A 187 -5.76 -44.91 -0.11
N ARG A 188 -4.59 -44.52 -0.60
CA ARG A 188 -3.59 -45.50 -1.11
C ARG A 188 -3.06 -46.41 -0.01
N VAL A 189 -2.85 -45.90 1.21
CA VAL A 189 -2.47 -46.75 2.36
C VAL A 189 -3.56 -47.77 2.67
N ALA A 190 -4.83 -47.35 2.69
CA ALA A 190 -5.95 -48.26 2.93
C ALA A 190 -6.03 -49.34 1.85
N GLN A 191 -5.87 -48.99 0.57
CA GLN A 191 -5.85 -49.95 -0.54
C GLN A 191 -4.68 -50.94 -0.44
N LEU A 192 -3.48 -50.47 -0.08
CA LEU A 192 -2.32 -51.34 0.11
C LEU A 192 -2.51 -52.29 1.30
N GLN A 193 -3.12 -51.81 2.40
CA GLN A 193 -3.43 -52.64 3.56
C GLN A 193 -4.50 -53.70 3.27
N LEU A 194 -5.45 -53.43 2.37
CA LEU A 194 -6.39 -54.45 1.89
C LEU A 194 -5.67 -55.58 1.13
N SER A 195 -4.67 -55.23 0.31
CA SER A 195 -3.87 -56.22 -0.43
C SER A 195 -2.80 -56.93 0.42
N ASN A 196 -2.27 -56.24 1.43
CA ASN A 196 -1.24 -56.72 2.34
C ASN A 196 -1.49 -56.15 3.75
N PRO A 197 -2.14 -56.91 4.65
CA PRO A 197 -2.45 -56.46 6.01
C PRO A 197 -1.23 -56.07 6.85
N LEU A 198 -0.03 -56.55 6.48
CA LEU A 198 1.23 -56.21 7.15
C LEU A 198 1.91 -54.96 6.58
N TYR A 199 1.26 -54.25 5.64
CA TYR A 199 1.83 -53.06 5.03
C TYR A 199 2.02 -51.93 6.06
N LEU A 200 3.28 -51.53 6.25
CA LEU A 200 3.67 -50.39 7.08
C LEU A 200 3.81 -49.14 6.19
N ALA A 201 2.88 -48.22 6.33
CA ALA A 201 2.91 -46.97 5.61
C ALA A 201 4.06 -46.06 6.09
N PRO A 202 4.74 -45.33 5.19
CA PRO A 202 5.69 -44.30 5.59
C PRO A 202 4.97 -43.15 6.32
N THR A 203 5.69 -42.40 7.15
CA THR A 203 5.12 -41.21 7.80
C THR A 203 5.02 -40.06 6.78
N PRO A 204 3.81 -39.53 6.49
CA PRO A 204 3.69 -38.36 5.63
C PRO A 204 4.30 -37.12 6.32
N PRO A 205 4.82 -36.13 5.56
CA PRO A 205 5.28 -34.88 6.14
C PRO A 205 4.12 -34.17 6.85
N SER A 206 4.40 -33.46 7.94
CA SER A 206 3.40 -32.58 8.57
C SER A 206 3.06 -31.38 7.69
N VAL A 207 1.90 -30.76 7.92
CA VAL A 207 1.50 -29.52 7.22
C VAL A 207 2.57 -28.41 7.34
N GLY A 208 3.21 -28.29 8.51
CA GLY A 208 4.29 -27.33 8.73
C GLY A 208 5.54 -27.63 7.89
N GLN A 209 5.93 -28.91 7.78
CA GLN A 209 7.04 -29.35 6.93
C GLN A 209 6.71 -29.17 5.45
N TYR A 210 5.50 -29.50 5.01
CA TYR A 210 5.10 -29.28 3.63
C TYR A 210 5.07 -27.78 3.29
N CYS A 211 4.41 -26.97 4.10
CA CYS A 211 4.28 -25.52 3.89
C CYS A 211 5.62 -24.79 3.96
N SER A 212 6.62 -25.28 4.71
CA SER A 212 7.95 -24.69 4.73
C SER A 212 8.68 -24.88 3.39
N THR A 213 8.56 -26.06 2.76
CA THR A 213 9.09 -26.31 1.40
C THR A 213 8.30 -25.54 0.34
N GLN A 214 7.00 -25.35 0.55
CA GLN A 214 6.10 -24.64 -0.34
C GLN A 214 5.94 -23.15 0.00
N LYS A 215 6.88 -22.54 0.75
CA LYS A 215 6.77 -21.13 1.14
C LYS A 215 6.75 -20.22 -0.10
N SER A 216 5.67 -19.46 -0.30
CA SER A 216 5.53 -18.56 -1.44
C SER A 216 6.53 -17.40 -1.39
N VAL A 217 6.86 -16.88 -2.56
CA VAL A 217 7.57 -15.60 -2.69
C VAL A 217 6.80 -14.47 -1.98
N GLY A 218 7.55 -13.54 -1.40
CA GLY A 218 6.99 -12.41 -0.66
C GLY A 218 6.35 -11.38 -1.59
N ALA A 219 5.52 -10.51 -1.01
CA ALA A 219 4.83 -9.43 -1.73
C ALA A 219 5.78 -8.52 -2.51
N GLU A 220 6.96 -8.23 -1.97
CA GLU A 220 7.96 -7.39 -2.62
C GLU A 220 8.48 -8.00 -3.93
N THR A 221 8.88 -9.27 -3.88
CA THR A 221 9.35 -10.01 -5.06
C THR A 221 8.27 -10.10 -6.14
N LEU A 222 7.02 -10.34 -5.72
CA LEU A 222 5.87 -10.35 -6.62
C LEU A 222 5.61 -8.96 -7.23
N SER A 223 5.76 -7.89 -6.44
CA SER A 223 5.63 -6.52 -6.92
C SER A 223 6.71 -6.17 -7.95
N ALA A 224 7.96 -6.56 -7.72
CA ALA A 224 9.06 -6.34 -8.66
C ALA A 224 8.83 -7.08 -9.99
N ALA A 225 8.42 -8.35 -9.93
CA ALA A 225 8.06 -9.11 -11.12
C ALA A 225 6.87 -8.48 -11.88
N TRP A 226 5.87 -8.00 -11.14
CA TRP A 226 4.74 -7.27 -11.70
C TRP A 226 5.16 -5.99 -12.41
N MET A 227 6.03 -5.17 -11.80
CA MET A 227 6.56 -3.95 -12.41
C MET A 227 7.28 -4.24 -13.73
N GLN A 228 8.09 -5.29 -13.77
CA GLN A 228 8.78 -5.70 -15.00
C GLN A 228 7.78 -6.16 -16.07
N SER A 229 6.85 -7.04 -15.70
CA SER A 229 5.84 -7.59 -16.63
C SER A 229 4.87 -6.54 -17.17
N THR A 230 4.63 -5.47 -16.41
CA THR A 230 3.70 -4.41 -16.77
C THR A 230 4.37 -3.17 -17.35
N SER A 231 5.67 -3.23 -17.63
CA SER A 231 6.48 -2.12 -18.16
C SER A 231 5.89 -1.48 -19.44
N ILE A 232 5.32 -2.30 -20.32
CA ILE A 232 4.69 -1.89 -21.58
C ILE A 232 3.42 -1.02 -21.39
N TYR A 233 2.72 -1.15 -20.27
CA TYR A 233 1.45 -0.43 -20.04
C TYR A 233 1.61 1.09 -20.01
N SER A 234 2.76 1.60 -19.53
CA SER A 234 3.04 3.04 -19.58
C SER A 234 3.09 3.55 -21.02
N ALA A 235 3.75 2.80 -21.91
CA ALA A 235 3.89 3.20 -23.30
C ALA A 235 2.57 3.07 -24.07
N LEU A 236 1.78 2.04 -23.76
CA LEU A 236 0.41 1.93 -24.31
C LEU A 236 -0.50 3.05 -23.81
N CYS A 237 -0.37 3.42 -22.53
CA CYS A 237 -1.07 4.56 -21.97
C CYS A 237 -0.69 5.85 -22.73
N GLU A 238 0.61 6.13 -22.89
CA GLU A 238 1.12 7.26 -23.69
C GLU A 238 0.56 7.26 -25.11
N GLN A 239 0.57 6.10 -25.75
CA GLN A 239 0.14 5.99 -27.13
C GLN A 239 -1.36 6.22 -27.30
N ILE A 240 -2.18 5.65 -26.41
CA ILE A 240 -3.61 5.96 -26.39
C ILE A 240 -3.80 7.44 -26.13
N MET A 241 -3.08 8.02 -25.16
CA MET A 241 -3.17 9.44 -24.83
C MET A 241 -2.82 10.38 -26.01
N SER A 242 -1.80 10.03 -26.80
CA SER A 242 -1.39 10.81 -27.97
C SER A 242 -2.30 10.63 -29.19
N SER A 243 -3.11 9.56 -29.23
CA SER A 243 -4.01 9.26 -30.35
C SER A 243 -5.38 9.93 -30.26
N ILE A 244 -5.61 10.76 -29.25
CA ILE A 244 -6.94 11.30 -28.93
C ILE A 244 -7.18 12.64 -29.58
N GLU A 245 -8.43 12.85 -29.96
CA GLU A 245 -8.95 14.12 -30.41
C GLU A 245 -9.96 14.69 -29.38
N VAL A 246 -9.84 15.98 -29.08
CA VAL A 246 -10.79 16.79 -28.30
C VAL A 246 -11.71 17.49 -29.28
N LYS A 247 -12.97 17.04 -29.39
CA LYS A 247 -13.93 17.68 -30.29
C LYS A 247 -14.71 18.85 -29.67
N LYS A 248 -14.82 18.95 -28.33
CA LYS A 248 -15.71 19.94 -27.66
C LYS A 248 -15.27 20.34 -26.27
N VAL A 249 -14.72 19.45 -25.43
CA VAL A 249 -14.42 19.83 -24.03
C VAL A 249 -13.15 19.18 -23.51
N LEU A 250 -12.20 19.98 -23.03
CA LEU A 250 -11.03 19.55 -22.25
C LEU A 250 -11.22 20.00 -20.81
N ARG A 251 -10.98 19.15 -19.82
CA ARG A 251 -10.98 19.49 -18.39
C ARG A 251 -9.57 19.48 -17.83
N ILE A 252 -9.28 20.36 -16.89
CA ILE A 252 -8.05 20.41 -16.12
C ILE A 252 -8.41 20.48 -14.63
N ASP A 253 -7.68 19.73 -13.82
CA ASP A 253 -7.87 19.72 -12.38
C ASP A 253 -6.54 20.00 -11.67
N HIS A 254 -6.49 21.11 -10.93
CA HIS A 254 -5.37 21.53 -10.09
C HIS A 254 -5.37 20.89 -8.69
N SER A 255 -6.39 20.09 -8.31
CA SER A 255 -6.54 19.58 -6.96
C SER A 255 -5.31 18.80 -6.48
N VAL A 256 -4.70 19.35 -5.43
CA VAL A 256 -3.47 18.92 -4.80
C VAL A 256 -3.73 17.62 -4.05
N LYS A 257 -3.51 16.50 -4.73
CA LYS A 257 -2.97 15.26 -4.14
C LYS A 257 -2.53 14.32 -5.26
N PHE A 258 -1.23 14.44 -5.52
CA PHE A 258 -0.36 13.55 -6.28
C PHE A 258 -0.06 13.91 -7.76
N CYS A 259 -0.89 14.61 -8.56
CA CYS A 259 -0.52 15.27 -9.86
C CYS A 259 -1.70 16.05 -10.47
N LYS A 260 -1.43 17.06 -11.32
CA LYS A 260 -2.42 17.67 -12.23
C LYS A 260 -2.98 16.63 -13.22
N ARG A 261 -4.29 16.64 -13.44
CA ARG A 261 -5.00 15.73 -14.34
C ARG A 261 -5.66 16.53 -15.46
N LEU A 262 -5.41 16.15 -16.71
CA LEU A 262 -6.23 16.52 -17.86
C LEU A 262 -7.31 15.46 -18.07
N LYS A 263 -8.53 15.86 -18.39
CA LYS A 263 -9.62 14.96 -18.77
C LYS A 263 -10.34 15.54 -19.98
N ASN A 264 -10.14 15.04 -21.17
CA ASN A 264 -11.03 15.40 -22.29
C ASN A 264 -12.39 14.74 -22.07
N GLU A 265 -13.48 15.39 -22.45
CA GLU A 265 -14.83 14.83 -22.29
C GLU A 265 -15.36 14.21 -23.55
N ILE A 266 -14.90 14.70 -24.70
CA ILE A 266 -14.98 13.99 -25.97
C ILE A 266 -13.79 13.05 -26.03
N GLY A 267 -13.71 12.18 -25.03
CA GLY A 267 -12.65 11.22 -24.80
C GLY A 267 -12.18 11.32 -23.39
N GLN A 268 -12.95 10.74 -22.44
CA GLN A 268 -12.59 10.63 -21.01
C GLN A 268 -11.25 9.94 -20.86
N ILE A 269 -10.22 10.72 -21.14
CA ILE A 269 -8.84 10.35 -21.10
C ILE A 269 -8.18 11.19 -20.06
N VAL A 270 -7.72 10.49 -19.03
CA VAL A 270 -6.96 11.08 -17.95
C VAL A 270 -5.51 11.22 -18.41
N GLY A 271 -5.14 12.37 -18.97
CA GLY A 271 -3.74 12.76 -19.11
C GLY A 271 -3.20 13.23 -17.77
N ARG A 272 -1.94 12.95 -17.43
CA ARG A 272 -1.38 13.38 -16.14
C ARG A 272 0.06 13.80 -16.31
N ARG A 273 0.46 14.95 -15.74
CA ARG A 273 1.86 15.35 -15.58
C ARG A 273 2.14 15.56 -14.09
N LEU A 274 3.32 15.12 -13.63
CA LEU A 274 3.78 15.41 -12.26
C LEU A 274 4.04 16.90 -12.18
N THR A 275 3.24 17.61 -11.41
CA THR A 275 3.30 19.06 -11.34
C THR A 275 3.15 19.54 -9.92
N ARG A 276 3.91 20.56 -9.53
CA ARG A 276 3.61 21.36 -8.35
C ARG A 276 2.31 22.11 -8.59
N SER A 277 1.40 22.01 -7.63
CA SER A 277 0.16 22.78 -7.65
C SER A 277 0.52 24.26 -7.71
N GLU A 278 -0.09 24.98 -8.66
CA GLU A 278 0.08 26.42 -8.94
C GLU A 278 1.24 26.84 -9.86
N ASN A 279 2.08 25.93 -10.38
CA ASN A 279 3.07 26.31 -11.40
C ASN A 279 2.42 26.51 -12.79
N HIS A 280 2.40 27.74 -13.30
CA HIS A 280 1.87 28.08 -14.63
C HIS A 280 2.71 27.46 -15.77
N ASP A 281 4.02 27.32 -15.62
CA ASP A 281 4.90 26.78 -16.66
C ASP A 281 4.65 25.30 -16.90
N GLU A 282 4.43 24.53 -15.84
CA GLU A 282 4.11 23.11 -15.97
C GLU A 282 2.71 22.88 -16.55
N THR A 283 1.74 23.72 -16.17
CA THR A 283 0.40 23.70 -16.80
C THR A 283 0.52 24.07 -18.28
N ARG A 284 1.39 25.02 -18.64
CA ARG A 284 1.65 25.42 -20.04
C ARG A 284 2.15 24.24 -20.85
N GLN A 285 3.23 23.60 -20.40
CA GLN A 285 3.82 22.48 -21.14
C GLN A 285 2.85 21.30 -21.28
N LEU A 286 1.99 21.08 -20.28
CA LEU A 286 0.92 20.08 -20.35
C LEU A 286 -0.11 20.44 -21.41
N LEU A 287 -0.53 21.70 -21.49
CA LEU A 287 -1.43 22.18 -22.53
C LEU A 287 -0.79 22.13 -23.92
N GLU A 288 0.49 22.51 -24.05
CA GLU A 288 1.25 22.41 -25.30
C GLU A 288 1.37 20.97 -25.79
N HIS A 289 1.61 20.03 -24.87
CA HIS A 289 1.70 18.61 -25.21
C HIS A 289 0.40 18.05 -25.80
N VAL A 290 -0.75 18.47 -25.27
CA VAL A 290 -2.07 18.05 -25.79
C VAL A 290 -2.63 19.00 -26.84
N ARG A 291 -1.88 20.04 -27.25
CA ARG A 291 -2.37 21.06 -28.18
C ARG A 291 -2.84 20.46 -29.49
N GLY A 292 -2.08 19.50 -30.03
CA GLY A 292 -2.42 18.80 -31.27
C GLY A 292 -3.68 17.93 -31.19
N ALA A 293 -4.15 17.62 -29.98
CA ALA A 293 -5.41 16.90 -29.78
C ALA A 293 -6.63 17.84 -29.87
N ALA A 294 -6.47 19.15 -29.64
CA ALA A 294 -7.59 20.08 -29.65
C ALA A 294 -8.01 20.45 -31.08
N ASN A 295 -9.25 20.15 -31.45
CA ASN A 295 -9.83 20.61 -32.70
C ASN A 295 -10.27 22.07 -32.56
N THR A 296 -9.37 23.01 -32.84
CA THR A 296 -9.61 24.46 -32.71
C THR A 296 -10.49 25.02 -33.83
N GLY A 297 -10.92 24.22 -34.80
CA GLY A 297 -11.77 24.66 -35.92
C GLY A 297 -13.25 24.86 -35.55
N ASN A 298 -13.71 24.30 -34.43
CA ASN A 298 -15.08 24.42 -33.93
C ASN A 298 -15.10 24.96 -32.49
N GLU A 299 -16.25 25.46 -32.03
CA GLU A 299 -16.41 25.92 -30.64
C GLU A 299 -16.13 24.77 -29.66
N TRP A 300 -15.11 24.93 -28.82
CA TRP A 300 -14.73 23.99 -27.77
C TRP A 300 -14.46 24.72 -26.45
N PHE A 301 -14.42 23.97 -25.35
CA PHE A 301 -14.38 24.47 -23.97
C PHE A 301 -13.21 23.88 -23.19
N LEU A 302 -12.59 24.71 -22.35
CA LEU A 302 -11.58 24.30 -21.38
C LEU A 302 -12.12 24.48 -19.96
N VAL A 303 -12.47 23.40 -19.28
CA VAL A 303 -13.11 23.43 -17.96
C VAL A 303 -12.05 23.22 -16.87
N SER A 304 -11.95 24.11 -15.89
CA SER A 304 -10.96 23.99 -14.82
C SER A 304 -11.54 24.25 -13.44
N ASP A 305 -10.98 23.63 -12.41
CA ASP A 305 -11.25 23.95 -11.00
C ASP A 305 -10.81 25.37 -10.60
N ASN A 306 -9.92 25.99 -11.38
CA ASN A 306 -9.60 27.41 -11.27
C ASN A 306 -9.53 28.08 -12.67
N ALA A 307 -10.70 28.36 -13.23
CA ALA A 307 -10.84 29.01 -14.54
C ALA A 307 -10.11 30.35 -14.65
N ASN A 308 -9.98 31.10 -13.54
CA ASN A 308 -9.30 32.39 -13.55
C ASN A 308 -7.80 32.26 -13.75
N ALA A 309 -7.16 31.31 -13.05
CA ALA A 309 -5.71 31.12 -13.14
C ALA A 309 -5.27 30.62 -14.52
N ILE A 310 -6.10 29.79 -15.17
CA ILE A 310 -5.73 29.18 -16.45
C ILE A 310 -6.12 29.99 -17.68
N ARG A 311 -6.91 31.07 -17.54
CA ARG A 311 -7.49 31.75 -18.71
C ARG A 311 -6.44 32.36 -19.63
N SER A 312 -5.50 33.13 -19.07
CA SER A 312 -4.39 33.71 -19.84
C SER A 312 -3.55 32.61 -20.48
N LEU A 313 -3.25 31.56 -19.72
CA LEU A 313 -2.43 30.45 -20.20
C LEU A 313 -3.09 29.68 -21.35
N ALA A 314 -4.40 29.45 -21.26
CA ALA A 314 -5.18 28.81 -22.30
C ALA A 314 -5.21 29.67 -23.58
N ALA A 315 -5.37 30.98 -23.43
CA ALA A 315 -5.31 31.92 -24.54
C ALA A 315 -3.93 31.89 -25.21
N ASP A 316 -2.84 31.81 -24.45
CA ASP A 316 -1.50 31.75 -25.02
C ASP A 316 -1.22 30.44 -25.79
N VAL A 317 -1.74 29.30 -25.33
CA VAL A 317 -1.47 27.99 -25.95
C VAL A 317 -2.41 27.69 -27.13
N TYR A 318 -3.68 28.06 -27.01
CA TYR A 318 -4.74 27.71 -27.97
C TYR A 318 -5.32 28.90 -28.75
N GLY A 319 -4.92 30.12 -28.42
CA GLY A 319 -5.54 31.35 -28.93
C GLY A 319 -6.82 31.72 -28.19
N GLU A 320 -7.43 32.86 -28.58
CA GLU A 320 -8.66 33.38 -27.97
C GLU A 320 -9.89 32.48 -28.15
N ALA A 321 -9.80 31.44 -29.00
CA ALA A 321 -10.84 30.45 -29.24
C ALA A 321 -11.10 29.49 -28.05
N ALA A 322 -10.24 29.47 -27.03
CA ALA A 322 -10.40 28.59 -25.87
C ALA A 322 -11.49 29.11 -24.90
N ASN A 323 -12.70 28.54 -24.97
CA ASN A 323 -13.77 28.91 -24.04
C ASN A 323 -13.53 28.33 -22.65
N VAL A 324 -12.82 29.07 -21.80
CA VAL A 324 -12.53 28.65 -20.43
C VAL A 324 -13.78 28.72 -19.56
N ARG A 325 -14.06 27.64 -18.81
CA ARG A 325 -15.19 27.50 -17.88
C ARG A 325 -14.73 26.96 -16.54
N GLN A 326 -15.46 27.28 -15.48
CA GLN A 326 -15.22 26.84 -14.12
C GLN A 326 -15.93 25.49 -13.90
N ASP A 327 -15.22 24.55 -13.28
CA ASP A 327 -15.77 23.23 -12.97
C ASP A 327 -16.80 23.31 -11.82
N PRO A 328 -18.07 22.93 -12.05
CA PRO A 328 -19.10 22.98 -11.03
C PRO A 328 -18.86 22.07 -9.83
N PHE A 329 -18.26 20.89 -10.05
CA PHE A 329 -17.98 19.94 -8.97
C PHE A 329 -17.08 20.56 -7.91
N HIS A 330 -15.98 21.20 -8.33
CA HIS A 330 -15.06 21.86 -7.40
C HIS A 330 -15.68 23.06 -6.69
N VAL A 331 -16.60 23.78 -7.34
CA VAL A 331 -17.36 24.86 -6.68
C VAL A 331 -18.23 24.29 -5.55
N VAL A 332 -18.99 23.22 -5.81
CA VAL A 332 -19.81 22.55 -4.78
C VAL A 332 -18.93 21.96 -3.66
N GLN A 333 -17.82 21.33 -4.02
CA GLN A 333 -16.86 20.76 -3.06
C GLN A 333 -16.30 21.84 -2.14
N ARG A 334 -15.87 22.99 -2.68
CA ARG A 334 -15.28 24.12 -1.93
C ARG A 334 -16.20 24.61 -0.81
N PHE A 335 -17.51 24.65 -1.04
CA PHE A 335 -18.48 25.05 -0.01
C PHE A 335 -18.80 23.91 0.96
N THR A 336 -19.02 22.70 0.46
CA THR A 336 -19.37 21.55 1.32
C THR A 336 -18.22 21.12 2.23
N GLU A 337 -16.96 21.32 1.84
CA GLU A 337 -15.80 21.05 2.71
C GLU A 337 -15.72 22.02 3.91
N LYS A 338 -16.24 23.24 3.75
CA LYS A 338 -16.29 24.27 4.80
C LYS A 338 -17.46 24.10 5.77
N VAL A 339 -18.33 23.11 5.57
CA VAL A 339 -19.42 22.76 6.50
C VAL A 339 -18.95 21.65 7.46
N LYS A 340 -19.43 21.62 8.70
CA LYS A 340 -19.04 20.62 9.72
C LYS A 340 -19.86 19.34 9.58
N GLY A 341 -21.18 19.46 9.57
CA GLY A 341 -22.10 18.33 9.69
C GLY A 341 -22.35 17.60 8.36
N LYS A 342 -22.54 16.27 8.44
CA LYS A 342 -22.68 15.41 7.25
C LYS A 342 -24.04 15.58 6.56
N ALA A 343 -25.10 15.82 7.33
CA ALA A 343 -26.45 16.02 6.78
C ALA A 343 -26.54 17.37 6.05
N GLU A 344 -25.97 18.40 6.67
CA GLU A 344 -25.86 19.77 6.22
C GLU A 344 -25.05 19.85 4.92
N LYS A 345 -23.92 19.13 4.84
CA LYS A 345 -23.15 18.96 3.59
C LYS A 345 -24.00 18.40 2.46
N LYS A 346 -24.75 17.34 2.72
CA LYS A 346 -25.59 16.69 1.71
C LYS A 346 -26.71 17.61 1.25
N LEU A 347 -27.33 18.32 2.19
CA LEU A 347 -28.38 19.30 1.91
C LEU A 347 -27.84 20.46 1.07
N LEU A 348 -26.72 21.05 1.47
CA LEU A 348 -26.08 22.14 0.74
C LEU A 348 -25.68 21.71 -0.67
N SER A 349 -25.05 20.54 -0.81
CA SER A 349 -24.68 19.99 -2.12
C SER A 349 -25.88 19.89 -3.06
N LYS A 350 -27.03 19.39 -2.55
CA LYS A 350 -28.27 19.32 -3.32
C LYS A 350 -28.77 20.72 -3.70
N LYS A 351 -28.81 21.67 -2.76
CA LYS A 351 -29.26 23.05 -3.04
C LYS A 351 -28.37 23.77 -4.06
N LEU A 352 -27.06 23.59 -3.99
CA LEU A 352 -26.13 24.19 -4.96
C LEU A 352 -26.27 23.55 -6.35
N HIS A 353 -26.49 22.23 -6.42
CA HIS A 353 -26.86 21.57 -7.67
C HIS A 353 -28.17 22.14 -8.24
N ASP A 354 -29.21 22.22 -7.41
CA ASP A 354 -30.52 22.74 -7.78
C ASP A 354 -30.53 24.25 -8.04
N ALA A 355 -29.47 24.98 -7.66
CA ALA A 355 -29.25 26.37 -8.05
C ALA A 355 -28.65 26.47 -9.46
N MET A 356 -27.82 25.50 -9.87
CA MET A 356 -27.19 25.47 -11.20
C MET A 356 -28.12 24.91 -12.28
N TYR A 357 -28.84 23.82 -11.98
CA TYR A 357 -29.65 23.09 -12.98
C TYR A 357 -31.15 23.23 -12.76
N ASN A 358 -31.88 23.50 -13.84
CA ASN A 358 -33.35 23.49 -13.85
C ASN A 358 -33.90 22.05 -13.78
N VAL A 359 -35.23 21.92 -13.75
CA VAL A 359 -35.92 20.62 -13.63
C VAL A 359 -35.67 19.71 -14.84
N ASP A 360 -35.38 20.30 -16.01
CA ASP A 360 -35.05 19.61 -17.25
C ASP A 360 -33.56 19.23 -17.34
N GLY A 361 -32.76 19.62 -16.34
CA GLY A 361 -31.34 19.32 -16.27
C GLY A 361 -30.44 20.25 -17.10
N GLU A 362 -30.97 21.37 -17.58
CA GLU A 362 -30.25 22.43 -18.27
C GLU A 362 -29.66 23.45 -17.28
N LEU A 363 -28.63 24.18 -17.70
CA LEU A 363 -28.05 25.25 -16.89
C LEU A 363 -28.96 26.47 -16.88
N ARG A 364 -29.19 27.03 -15.69
CA ARG A 364 -29.84 28.33 -15.54
C ARG A 364 -28.98 29.47 -16.07
N SER A 365 -29.61 30.59 -16.41
CA SER A 365 -28.88 31.80 -16.77
C SER A 365 -27.97 32.26 -15.62
N PRO A 366 -26.87 32.97 -15.92
CA PRO A 366 -25.97 33.52 -14.90
C PRO A 366 -26.69 34.29 -13.77
N GLU A 367 -27.72 35.07 -14.11
CA GLU A 367 -28.47 35.90 -13.17
C GLU A 367 -29.32 35.03 -12.23
N GLU A 368 -30.11 34.10 -12.78
CA GLU A 368 -30.95 33.21 -11.98
C GLU A 368 -30.09 32.26 -11.13
N MET A 369 -29.00 31.72 -11.72
CA MET A 369 -28.04 30.87 -11.03
C MET A 369 -27.43 31.62 -9.84
N ALA A 370 -26.96 32.85 -10.03
CA ALA A 370 -26.36 33.64 -8.95
C ALA A 370 -27.35 33.91 -7.81
N ALA A 371 -28.60 34.25 -8.12
CA ALA A 371 -29.63 34.50 -7.12
C ALA A 371 -29.94 33.25 -6.27
N ARG A 372 -30.17 32.10 -6.92
CA ARG A 372 -30.43 30.84 -6.20
C ARG A 372 -29.22 30.36 -5.42
N PHE A 373 -28.02 30.54 -5.99
CA PHE A 373 -26.77 30.16 -5.34
C PHE A 373 -26.52 30.98 -4.07
N ALA A 374 -26.80 32.28 -4.11
CA ALA A 374 -26.75 33.15 -2.93
C ALA A 374 -27.74 32.71 -1.85
N ASN A 375 -29.00 32.44 -2.21
CA ASN A 375 -30.02 31.96 -1.26
C ASN A 375 -29.59 30.64 -0.59
N ALA A 376 -29.10 29.67 -1.37
CA ALA A 376 -28.65 28.39 -0.84
C ALA A 376 -27.50 28.53 0.19
N LEU A 377 -26.62 29.51 0.01
CA LEU A 377 -25.50 29.78 0.91
C LEU A 377 -25.89 30.62 2.13
N GLN A 378 -26.89 31.49 2.03
CA GLN A 378 -27.43 32.26 3.15
C GLN A 378 -28.13 31.39 4.20
N GLU A 379 -28.71 30.27 3.78
CA GLU A 379 -29.38 29.31 4.66
C GLU A 379 -28.40 28.46 5.50
N VAL A 380 -27.08 28.56 5.26
CA VAL A 380 -26.07 27.86 6.04
C VAL A 380 -25.77 28.65 7.33
N SER A 381 -26.01 28.04 8.48
CA SER A 381 -25.71 28.68 9.77
C SER A 381 -24.20 28.88 9.97
N ILE A 382 -23.83 30.02 10.56
CA ILE A 382 -22.43 30.32 10.96
C ILE A 382 -21.92 29.31 11.99
N SER A 383 -22.80 28.72 12.81
CA SER A 383 -22.40 27.63 13.73
C SER A 383 -21.87 26.40 13.00
N ASP A 384 -22.36 26.17 11.78
CA ASP A 384 -22.19 24.93 11.03
C ASP A 384 -21.00 24.99 10.06
N ILE A 385 -20.36 26.15 9.91
CA ILE A 385 -19.14 26.30 9.11
C ILE A 385 -17.87 26.03 9.94
N SER A 386 -16.86 25.46 9.31
CA SER A 386 -15.55 25.14 9.90
C SER A 386 -14.49 26.22 9.65
N CYS A 387 -14.76 27.19 8.78
CA CYS A 387 -13.89 28.33 8.49
C CYS A 387 -14.36 29.60 9.21
N THR A 388 -13.59 30.69 9.10
CA THR A 388 -14.02 31.99 9.61
C THR A 388 -15.18 32.55 8.79
N GLU A 389 -16.02 33.40 9.40
CA GLU A 389 -17.12 34.06 8.68
C GLU A 389 -16.59 34.94 7.53
N HIS A 390 -15.46 35.64 7.74
CA HIS A 390 -14.80 36.43 6.72
C HIS A 390 -14.38 35.58 5.51
N GLU A 391 -13.76 34.42 5.74
CA GLU A 391 -13.36 33.50 4.68
C GLU A 391 -14.57 32.92 3.93
N TRP A 392 -15.65 32.62 4.65
CA TRP A 392 -16.91 32.16 4.05
C TRP A 392 -17.48 33.22 3.12
N ARG A 393 -17.69 34.45 3.61
CA ARG A 393 -18.23 35.57 2.83
C ARG A 393 -17.37 35.88 1.61
N GLY A 394 -16.04 35.94 1.77
CA GLY A 394 -15.13 36.14 0.64
C GLY A 394 -15.22 35.04 -0.41
N SER A 395 -15.46 33.79 0.01
CA SER A 395 -15.70 32.67 -0.92
C SER A 395 -17.03 32.83 -1.67
N VAL A 396 -18.09 33.23 -0.97
CA VAL A 396 -19.40 33.51 -1.60
C VAL A 396 -19.26 34.59 -2.66
N ASP A 397 -18.70 35.76 -2.30
CA ASP A 397 -18.60 36.91 -3.19
C ASP A 397 -17.77 36.61 -4.45
N SER A 398 -16.64 35.92 -4.28
CA SER A 398 -15.78 35.52 -5.40
C SER A 398 -16.50 34.57 -6.37
N ASN A 399 -17.23 33.59 -5.86
CA ASN A 399 -17.95 32.62 -6.71
C ASN A 399 -19.18 33.26 -7.38
N LEU A 400 -19.90 34.15 -6.70
CA LEU A 400 -21.01 34.90 -7.30
C LEU A 400 -20.54 35.79 -8.45
N LYS A 401 -19.37 36.43 -8.33
CA LYS A 401 -18.76 37.18 -9.45
C LYS A 401 -18.43 36.27 -10.63
N GLN A 402 -17.90 35.07 -10.39
CA GLN A 402 -17.62 34.08 -11.44
C GLN A 402 -18.89 33.58 -12.13
N ILE A 403 -19.95 33.29 -11.36
CA ILE A 403 -21.25 32.88 -11.88
C ILE A 403 -21.83 33.97 -12.79
N LYS A 404 -21.88 35.21 -12.30
CA LYS A 404 -22.43 36.36 -13.07
C LYS A 404 -21.66 36.65 -14.36
N ARG A 405 -20.35 36.37 -14.38
CA ARG A 405 -19.53 36.46 -15.60
C ARG A 405 -19.84 35.35 -16.62
N GLY A 406 -20.55 34.30 -16.22
CA GLY A 406 -20.90 33.16 -17.07
C GLY A 406 -19.87 32.04 -17.06
N ASP A 407 -18.95 32.00 -16.10
CA ASP A 407 -17.91 30.97 -16.06
C ASP A 407 -18.47 29.55 -15.81
N LEU A 408 -19.66 29.46 -15.24
CA LEU A 408 -20.39 28.21 -14.99
C LEU A 408 -21.52 27.98 -16.02
N TYR A 409 -21.60 28.79 -17.07
CA TYR A 409 -22.69 28.77 -18.04
C TYR A 409 -22.23 28.39 -19.45
N VAL A 410 -22.99 27.49 -20.07
CA VAL A 410 -22.87 27.13 -21.48
C VAL A 410 -24.28 26.97 -22.04
N LYS A 411 -24.60 27.74 -23.09
CA LYS A 411 -25.96 27.80 -23.67
C LYS A 411 -26.49 26.43 -24.08
N SER A 412 -25.64 25.65 -24.76
CA SER A 412 -25.90 24.24 -25.09
C SER A 412 -24.96 23.37 -24.28
N ASN A 413 -25.27 23.18 -22.98
CA ASN A 413 -24.42 22.42 -22.07
C ASN A 413 -24.36 20.92 -22.40
N VAL A 414 -25.17 20.43 -23.32
CA VAL A 414 -25.25 19.03 -23.70
C VAL A 414 -24.78 18.87 -25.14
N PHE A 415 -23.88 17.90 -25.35
CA PHE A 415 -23.34 17.56 -26.66
C PHE A 415 -23.44 16.05 -26.90
N SER A 416 -23.85 15.66 -28.11
CA SER A 416 -23.95 14.26 -28.54
C SER A 416 -22.92 13.95 -29.61
N GLU A 417 -22.13 12.88 -29.41
CA GLU A 417 -21.08 12.45 -30.37
C GLU A 417 -21.50 11.22 -31.18
N GLY A 418 -22.67 10.64 -30.90
CA GLY A 418 -23.06 9.32 -31.38
C GLY A 418 -22.43 8.16 -30.60
N GLY A 419 -23.12 7.02 -30.54
CA GLY A 419 -22.68 5.79 -29.86
C GLY A 419 -22.86 5.76 -28.34
N GLY A 420 -22.70 6.91 -27.65
CA GLY A 420 -22.74 7.02 -26.18
C GLY A 420 -23.89 7.89 -25.62
N LYS A 421 -23.88 8.08 -24.29
CA LYS A 421 -24.78 9.05 -23.63
C LYS A 421 -24.34 10.48 -23.93
N ASP A 422 -25.28 11.40 -23.92
CA ASP A 422 -24.95 12.81 -24.08
C ASP A 422 -23.99 13.31 -22.99
N VAL A 423 -23.06 14.16 -23.41
CA VAL A 423 -21.96 14.66 -22.61
C VAL A 423 -22.29 16.08 -22.14
N ARG A 424 -22.12 16.34 -20.84
CA ARG A 424 -22.35 17.66 -20.26
C ARG A 424 -21.07 18.48 -20.19
N ILE A 425 -21.00 19.61 -20.89
CA ILE A 425 -19.80 20.44 -20.99
C ILE A 425 -19.31 20.89 -19.62
N VAL A 426 -20.22 21.31 -18.74
CA VAL A 426 -19.96 21.47 -17.31
C VAL A 426 -20.89 20.56 -16.52
N SER A 427 -20.35 19.83 -15.54
CA SER A 427 -21.08 18.86 -14.72
C SER A 427 -20.57 18.84 -13.28
N THR A 428 -21.45 18.55 -12.34
CA THR A 428 -21.13 18.42 -10.91
C THR A 428 -20.68 17.01 -10.50
N SER A 429 -20.58 16.02 -11.40
CA SER A 429 -20.39 14.60 -11.00
C SER A 429 -19.21 13.86 -11.63
N GLN A 430 -18.60 14.38 -12.70
CA GLN A 430 -17.76 13.54 -13.55
C GLN A 430 -16.34 13.32 -13.01
N LEU A 431 -15.83 14.22 -12.18
CA LEU A 431 -14.52 14.06 -11.56
C LEU A 431 -14.57 13.12 -10.35
N GLU A 432 -15.74 13.00 -9.72
CA GLU A 432 -15.94 12.23 -8.49
C GLU A 432 -15.59 10.75 -8.66
N GLY A 433 -16.02 10.11 -9.76
CA GLY A 433 -15.76 8.70 -10.01
C GLY A 433 -14.26 8.38 -10.11
N ILE A 434 -13.51 9.22 -10.81
CA ILE A 434 -12.05 9.09 -10.94
C ILE A 434 -11.37 9.38 -9.59
N HIS A 435 -11.85 10.38 -8.84
CA HIS A 435 -11.26 10.75 -7.55
C HIS A 435 -11.47 9.65 -6.52
N SER A 436 -12.68 9.07 -6.50
CA SER A 436 -13.05 7.95 -5.64
C SER A 436 -12.25 6.69 -5.98
N ALA A 437 -12.10 6.35 -7.26
CA ALA A 437 -11.31 5.19 -7.68
C ALA A 437 -9.83 5.33 -7.31
N LEU A 438 -9.22 6.48 -7.61
CA LEU A 438 -7.81 6.74 -7.27
C LEU A 438 -7.58 6.79 -5.76
N LYS A 439 -8.49 7.39 -5.00
CA LYS A 439 -8.43 7.42 -3.54
C LYS A 439 -8.54 6.01 -2.95
N LYS A 440 -9.37 5.13 -3.51
CA LYS A 440 -9.50 3.73 -3.06
C LYS A 440 -8.26 2.91 -3.36
N ILE A 441 -7.68 3.08 -4.55
CA ILE A 441 -6.50 2.32 -4.99
C ILE A 441 -5.23 2.79 -4.26
N LEU A 442 -5.12 4.09 -3.98
CA LEU A 442 -4.00 4.71 -3.26
C LEU A 442 -4.25 4.87 -1.75
N ALA A 443 -5.31 4.26 -1.21
CA ALA A 443 -5.57 4.27 0.24
C ALA A 443 -4.52 3.47 1.04
N ARG A 444 -3.68 2.69 0.33
CA ARG A 444 -2.62 1.86 0.89
C ARG A 444 -1.25 2.48 0.58
N SER A 445 -0.28 2.24 1.45
CA SER A 445 1.11 2.62 1.20
C SER A 445 1.68 1.82 0.01
N VAL A 446 2.17 2.53 -1.00
CA VAL A 446 2.88 1.99 -2.17
C VAL A 446 4.08 2.87 -2.46
N SER A 447 5.12 2.32 -3.09
CA SER A 447 6.21 3.15 -3.63
C SER A 447 5.67 4.07 -4.73
N ALA A 448 6.36 5.19 -4.97
CA ALA A 448 5.99 6.12 -6.03
C ALA A 448 5.92 5.43 -7.41
N GLU A 449 6.91 4.58 -7.72
CA GLU A 449 6.97 3.85 -8.98
C GLU A 449 5.77 2.91 -9.17
N VAL A 450 5.39 2.16 -8.13
CA VAL A 450 4.23 1.27 -8.14
C VAL A 450 2.93 2.08 -8.25
N GLY A 451 2.78 3.15 -7.47
CA GLY A 451 1.62 4.03 -7.53
C GLY A 451 1.41 4.64 -8.93
N LEU A 452 2.50 5.06 -9.58
CA LEU A 452 2.48 5.56 -10.95
C LEU A 452 2.13 4.47 -11.96
N ARG A 453 2.66 3.25 -11.82
CA ARG A 453 2.31 2.11 -12.71
C ARG A 453 0.83 1.74 -12.60
N ILE A 454 0.31 1.64 -11.38
CA ILE A 454 -1.11 1.36 -11.14
C ILE A 454 -1.99 2.45 -11.76
N LEU A 455 -1.53 3.69 -11.70
CA LEU A 455 -2.24 4.79 -12.29
C LEU A 455 -2.26 4.73 -13.82
N ASP A 456 -1.14 4.45 -14.49
CA ASP A 456 -1.12 4.28 -15.95
C ASP A 456 -2.09 3.17 -16.40
N LEU A 457 -2.12 2.06 -15.67
CA LEU A 457 -3.07 0.96 -15.91
C LEU A 457 -4.52 1.44 -15.80
N TYR A 458 -4.83 2.16 -14.73
CA TYR A 458 -6.17 2.70 -14.53
C TYR A 458 -6.57 3.67 -15.63
N ILE A 459 -5.66 4.58 -16.03
CA ILE A 459 -5.86 5.53 -17.11
C ILE A 459 -6.13 4.77 -18.40
N LEU A 460 -5.26 3.83 -18.79
CA LEU A 460 -5.42 3.06 -20.01
C LEU A 460 -6.77 2.32 -20.05
N GLN A 461 -7.12 1.60 -18.98
CA GLN A 461 -8.39 0.88 -18.90
C GLN A 461 -9.60 1.80 -18.96
N HIS A 462 -9.54 2.95 -18.28
CA HIS A 462 -10.59 3.96 -18.33
C HIS A 462 -10.77 4.50 -19.75
N ASN A 463 -9.67 4.88 -20.40
CA ASN A 463 -9.68 5.44 -21.76
C ASN A 463 -10.28 4.47 -22.77
N LEU A 464 -9.87 3.19 -22.72
CA LEU A 464 -10.37 2.14 -23.62
C LEU A 464 -11.86 1.85 -23.39
N LYS A 465 -12.30 1.81 -22.12
CA LYS A 465 -13.71 1.60 -21.78
C LYS A 465 -14.57 2.75 -22.29
N VAL A 466 -14.11 3.97 -22.12
CA VAL A 466 -14.87 5.15 -22.50
C VAL A 466 -14.86 5.30 -24.01
N GLY A 467 -13.71 5.18 -24.66
CA GLY A 467 -13.64 5.23 -26.13
C GLY A 467 -14.56 4.20 -26.78
N SER A 468 -14.73 3.03 -26.16
CA SER A 468 -15.73 2.05 -26.60
C SER A 468 -17.18 2.52 -26.47
N ASN A 469 -17.54 3.20 -25.39
CA ASN A 469 -18.90 3.73 -25.23
C ASN A 469 -19.26 4.80 -26.27
N TYR A 470 -18.26 5.45 -26.89
CA TYR A 470 -18.46 6.45 -27.95
C TYR A 470 -18.02 5.94 -29.33
N GLY A 471 -17.87 4.62 -29.50
CA GLY A 471 -17.58 3.99 -30.80
C GLY A 471 -16.19 4.29 -31.38
N ARG A 472 -15.23 4.79 -30.59
CA ARG A 472 -13.89 5.16 -31.07
C ARG A 472 -12.90 4.01 -31.09
N ASN A 473 -13.15 3.04 -30.22
CA ASN A 473 -12.49 1.76 -30.24
C ASN A 473 -13.56 0.68 -30.06
N PRO A 474 -13.31 -0.55 -30.53
CA PRO A 474 -14.22 -1.66 -30.26
C PRO A 474 -14.27 -1.96 -28.76
N PRO A 475 -15.37 -2.54 -28.27
CA PRO A 475 -15.44 -3.05 -26.90
C PRO A 475 -14.42 -4.16 -26.72
N LEU A 476 -13.49 -3.95 -25.78
CA LEU A 476 -12.46 -4.94 -25.43
C LEU A 476 -12.95 -5.96 -24.37
N HIS A 477 -14.17 -5.79 -23.86
CA HIS A 477 -14.80 -6.65 -22.85
C HIS A 477 -13.85 -7.00 -21.68
N HIS A 478 -13.61 -8.31 -21.47
CA HIS A 478 -12.76 -8.86 -20.41
C HIS A 478 -11.32 -9.15 -20.88
N ALA A 479 -11.01 -8.96 -22.16
CA ALA A 479 -9.68 -9.20 -22.68
C ALA A 479 -8.78 -8.01 -22.36
N ASP A 480 -7.64 -8.25 -21.71
CA ASP A 480 -6.66 -7.21 -21.52
C ASP A 480 -5.93 -6.88 -22.83
N ILE A 481 -5.47 -5.64 -22.94
CA ILE A 481 -4.86 -5.12 -24.17
C ILE A 481 -3.57 -5.87 -24.55
N LEU A 482 -2.84 -6.46 -23.60
CA LEU A 482 -1.64 -7.23 -23.93
C LEU A 482 -1.98 -8.57 -24.54
N THR A 483 -3.01 -9.25 -24.01
CA THR A 483 -3.53 -10.48 -24.64
C THR A 483 -4.00 -10.20 -26.06
N LEU A 484 -4.72 -9.09 -26.28
CA LEU A 484 -5.13 -8.70 -27.63
C LEU A 484 -3.94 -8.33 -28.53
N ALA A 485 -2.94 -7.63 -28.01
CA ALA A 485 -1.74 -7.27 -28.78
C ALA A 485 -0.94 -8.50 -29.20
N GLN A 486 -0.73 -9.44 -28.27
CA GLN A 486 -0.09 -10.72 -28.57
C GLN A 486 -0.90 -11.49 -29.62
N THR A 487 -2.22 -11.57 -29.45
CA THR A 487 -3.10 -12.25 -30.40
C THR A 487 -3.02 -11.61 -31.79
N ALA A 488 -3.12 -10.28 -31.87
CA ALA A 488 -3.05 -9.53 -33.12
C ALA A 488 -1.73 -9.75 -33.85
N MET A 489 -0.60 -9.71 -33.12
CA MET A 489 0.72 -10.00 -33.69
C MET A 489 0.84 -11.42 -34.25
N LEU A 490 0.22 -12.41 -33.59
CA LEU A 490 0.33 -13.83 -33.96
C LEU A 490 -0.64 -14.21 -35.08
N CYS A 491 -1.82 -13.58 -35.12
CA CYS A 491 -2.89 -13.87 -36.09
C CYS A 491 -2.73 -13.12 -37.41
N ARG A 492 -1.86 -12.11 -37.48
CA ARG A 492 -1.74 -11.15 -38.59
C ARG A 492 -1.72 -11.84 -39.95
N GLY A 493 -2.81 -11.68 -40.71
CA GLY A 493 -2.97 -12.22 -42.08
C GLY A 493 -3.29 -13.71 -42.18
N VAL A 494 -3.41 -14.44 -41.06
CA VAL A 494 -3.71 -15.89 -41.03
C VAL A 494 -5.20 -16.16 -40.79
N VAL A 495 -5.86 -15.34 -39.97
CA VAL A 495 -7.29 -15.44 -39.67
C VAL A 495 -7.97 -14.11 -39.91
N ALA A 496 -9.30 -14.12 -40.12
CA ALA A 496 -10.08 -12.89 -40.22
C ALA A 496 -9.88 -12.05 -38.94
N GLU A 497 -9.42 -10.81 -39.11
CA GLU A 497 -9.19 -9.92 -37.97
C GLU A 497 -10.52 -9.44 -37.42
N SER A 498 -10.73 -9.58 -36.11
CA SER A 498 -11.84 -8.93 -35.43
C SER A 498 -11.56 -7.43 -35.32
N PRO A 499 -12.59 -6.59 -35.14
CA PRO A 499 -12.39 -5.16 -34.92
C PRO A 499 -11.41 -4.86 -33.78
N GLN A 500 -11.40 -5.68 -32.71
CA GLN A 500 -10.47 -5.57 -31.58
C GLN A 500 -9.02 -5.79 -32.01
N LEU A 501 -8.76 -6.84 -32.80
CA LEU A 501 -7.41 -7.13 -33.28
C LEU A 501 -6.93 -6.07 -34.26
N GLU A 502 -7.80 -5.60 -35.14
CA GLU A 502 -7.48 -4.51 -36.07
C GLU A 502 -7.13 -3.21 -35.32
N PHE A 503 -7.94 -2.86 -34.32
CA PHE A 503 -7.67 -1.70 -33.45
C PHE A 503 -6.31 -1.81 -32.75
N VAL A 504 -6.02 -2.96 -32.12
CA VAL A 504 -4.76 -3.14 -31.40
C VAL A 504 -3.58 -3.26 -32.37
N SER A 505 -3.73 -3.85 -33.56
CA SER A 505 -2.71 -3.83 -34.61
C SER A 505 -2.34 -2.40 -35.02
N ARG A 506 -3.33 -1.52 -35.23
CA ARG A 506 -3.11 -0.10 -35.53
C ARG A 506 -2.49 0.66 -34.36
N LEU A 507 -2.81 0.27 -33.13
CA LEU A 507 -2.13 0.80 -31.95
C LEU A 507 -0.66 0.35 -31.99
N MET A 508 -0.38 -0.94 -32.04
CA MET A 508 0.97 -1.48 -32.01
C MET A 508 1.83 -1.13 -33.25
N SER A 509 1.25 -0.60 -34.33
CA SER A 509 1.99 -0.24 -35.54
C SER A 509 2.86 1.01 -35.39
N LYS A 510 2.60 1.88 -34.41
CA LYS A 510 3.50 3.02 -34.12
C LYS A 510 4.51 2.64 -33.03
N PRO A 511 5.74 3.19 -33.07
CA PRO A 511 6.72 2.96 -32.01
C PRO A 511 6.17 3.34 -30.63
N LEU A 512 6.30 2.41 -29.68
CA LEU A 512 5.96 2.65 -28.28
C LEU A 512 6.99 3.59 -27.65
N LEU A 513 6.57 4.81 -27.35
CA LEU A 513 7.41 5.80 -26.71
C LEU A 513 7.33 5.68 -25.18
N PRO A 514 8.42 5.96 -24.45
CA PRO A 514 8.33 6.13 -23.02
C PRO A 514 7.38 7.29 -22.70
N PRO A 515 6.68 7.24 -21.56
CA PRO A 515 5.69 8.26 -21.19
C PRO A 515 6.34 9.64 -21.09
N ALA A 516 6.06 10.53 -22.04
CA ALA A 516 6.63 11.87 -22.12
C ALA A 516 6.08 12.79 -21.02
N TYR A 517 4.87 12.49 -20.51
CA TYR A 517 4.27 13.21 -19.38
C TYR A 517 4.98 13.01 -18.03
N ARG A 518 6.00 12.15 -17.96
CA ARG A 518 6.83 11.94 -16.77
C ARG A 518 8.13 12.74 -16.78
N SER A 519 8.42 13.50 -17.84
CA SER A 519 9.68 14.24 -17.94
C SER A 519 9.76 15.33 -16.87
N ALA A 520 10.74 15.20 -15.98
CA ALA A 520 11.08 16.22 -15.02
C ALA A 520 11.72 17.40 -15.75
N THR A 521 11.17 18.61 -15.60
CA THR A 521 11.92 19.80 -15.99
C THR A 521 13.02 20.09 -14.98
N ALA A 522 14.07 20.81 -15.38
CA ALA A 522 15.18 21.16 -14.48
C ALA A 522 14.76 22.01 -13.26
N LEU A 523 13.53 22.54 -13.27
CA LEU A 523 12.90 23.31 -12.18
C LEU A 523 12.15 22.43 -11.17
N ASP A 524 12.11 21.12 -11.39
CA ASP A 524 11.40 20.19 -10.54
C ASP A 524 12.15 19.99 -9.22
N PHE A 525 11.39 19.88 -8.12
CA PHE A 525 11.87 19.12 -6.96
C PHE A 525 12.25 17.74 -7.50
N GLY A 526 13.53 17.37 -7.46
CA GLY A 526 14.03 16.18 -8.13
C GLY A 526 13.12 14.99 -7.84
N PHE A 527 12.85 14.15 -8.83
CA PHE A 527 12.11 12.90 -8.63
C PHE A 527 12.62 12.15 -7.38
N ASP A 528 13.93 12.24 -7.12
CA ASP A 528 14.64 11.75 -5.93
C ASP A 528 14.13 12.32 -4.59
N GLN A 529 13.72 13.59 -4.54
CA GLN A 529 13.18 14.25 -3.34
C GLN A 529 11.71 13.89 -3.09
N TRP A 530 10.94 13.61 -4.14
CA TRP A 530 9.61 12.99 -4.02
C TRP A 530 9.72 11.51 -3.61
N GLN A 531 10.69 10.78 -4.15
CA GLN A 531 11.02 9.44 -3.69
C GLN A 531 11.31 9.47 -2.19
N GLN A 532 12.12 10.41 -1.68
CA GLN A 532 12.37 10.59 -0.25
C GLN A 532 11.12 10.89 0.60
N MET A 533 10.16 11.68 0.10
CA MET A 533 8.91 11.98 0.81
C MET A 533 7.95 10.77 0.91
N PHE A 534 8.05 9.82 -0.03
CA PHE A 534 7.26 8.58 -0.04
C PHE A 534 8.09 7.33 0.33
N ASP A 535 9.39 7.49 0.58
CA ASP A 535 10.37 6.51 1.08
C ASP A 535 10.16 6.20 2.58
N GLY A 536 8.89 6.16 3.01
CA GLY A 536 8.53 5.52 4.27
C GLY A 536 8.80 4.01 4.28
N THR A 537 9.26 3.43 3.17
CA THR A 537 9.80 2.06 3.05
C THR A 537 10.46 1.89 1.68
N SER A 538 11.61 2.54 1.45
CA SER A 538 12.53 1.96 0.47
C SER A 538 13.12 0.70 1.11
N ILE A 539 12.91 -0.42 0.45
CA ILE A 539 13.69 -1.59 0.75
C ILE A 539 14.95 -1.45 -0.10
N ASP A 540 16.03 -1.04 0.54
CA ASP A 540 17.37 -1.30 0.01
C ASP A 540 17.49 -2.81 -0.15
N THR A 541 17.43 -3.31 -1.38
CA THR A 541 17.45 -4.74 -1.69
C THR A 541 18.74 -5.43 -1.25
N GLN A 542 19.86 -4.70 -1.17
CA GLN A 542 21.12 -5.22 -0.64
C GLN A 542 21.09 -5.23 0.90
N ALA A 543 20.58 -4.17 1.54
CA ALA A 543 20.39 -4.18 2.98
C ALA A 543 19.27 -5.12 3.42
N LEU A 544 18.28 -5.45 2.58
CA LEU A 544 17.20 -6.40 2.84
C LEU A 544 17.64 -7.83 2.61
N GLU A 545 18.41 -8.17 1.57
CA GLU A 545 19.04 -9.49 1.49
C GLU A 545 19.94 -9.71 2.73
N GLY A 546 20.72 -8.68 3.09
CA GLY A 546 21.49 -8.67 4.33
C GLY A 546 20.64 -8.66 5.61
N SER A 547 19.41 -8.13 5.60
CA SER A 547 18.51 -8.09 6.76
C SER A 547 17.58 -9.31 6.83
N LEU A 548 17.29 -9.99 5.73
CA LEU A 548 16.55 -11.26 5.65
C LEU A 548 17.44 -12.41 6.12
N GLN A 549 18.72 -12.42 5.72
CA GLN A 549 19.72 -13.33 6.28
C GLN A 549 19.95 -13.06 7.78
N ARG A 550 20.05 -11.79 8.19
CA ARG A 550 20.13 -11.42 9.63
C ARG A 550 18.85 -11.74 10.41
N ALA A 551 17.65 -11.49 9.87
CA ALA A 551 16.39 -11.74 10.55
C ALA A 551 16.12 -13.24 10.73
N HIS A 552 16.55 -14.09 9.78
CA HIS A 552 16.52 -15.54 9.93
C HIS A 552 17.53 -16.07 10.97
N GLN A 553 18.62 -15.35 11.23
CA GLN A 553 19.55 -15.65 12.33
C GLN A 553 19.07 -15.06 13.69
N HIS A 554 18.40 -13.91 13.67
CA HIS A 554 18.03 -13.15 14.88
C HIS A 554 16.72 -13.61 15.55
N SER A 555 15.84 -14.35 14.86
CA SER A 555 14.64 -14.89 15.49
C SER A 555 14.94 -15.98 16.54
N ALA A 556 16.14 -16.56 16.49
CA ALA A 556 16.58 -17.61 17.42
C ALA A 556 17.13 -17.06 18.75
N THR A 557 17.72 -15.86 18.80
CA THR A 557 18.35 -15.34 20.03
C THR A 557 18.28 -13.82 20.17
N ILE A 558 17.07 -13.26 20.36
CA ILE A 558 16.91 -11.87 20.85
C ILE A 558 17.66 -11.62 22.18
N ARG A 559 17.92 -12.69 22.94
CA ARG A 559 18.64 -12.71 24.22
C ARG A 559 20.13 -12.34 24.09
N GLU A 560 20.81 -12.81 23.04
CA GLU A 560 22.23 -12.48 22.80
C GLU A 560 22.42 -11.05 22.28
N LEU A 561 21.47 -10.59 21.46
CA LEU A 561 21.54 -9.28 20.81
C LEU A 561 21.24 -8.11 21.76
N LEU A 562 20.38 -8.33 22.77
CA LEU A 562 19.99 -7.29 23.73
C LEU A 562 20.91 -7.22 24.96
N ALA A 563 21.44 -8.36 25.44
CA ALA A 563 22.20 -8.40 26.69
C ALA A 563 23.57 -7.68 26.64
N LYS A 564 24.08 -7.35 25.45
CA LYS A 564 25.37 -6.63 25.26
C LYS A 564 25.21 -5.17 24.80
N GLN A 565 23.98 -4.70 24.53
CA GLN A 565 23.73 -3.40 23.89
C GLN A 565 22.62 -2.56 24.57
N ILE A 566 22.29 -2.89 25.82
CA ILE A 566 21.39 -2.08 26.66
C ILE A 566 22.24 -1.26 27.64
N ALA A 567 22.26 0.06 27.47
CA ALA A 567 23.05 0.95 28.33
C ALA A 567 22.64 0.87 29.82
N PHE A 568 21.36 0.56 30.11
CA PHE A 568 20.84 0.46 31.47
C PHE A 568 21.29 -0.81 32.23
N THR A 569 21.67 -1.89 31.53
CA THR A 569 22.12 -3.13 32.18
C THR A 569 23.50 -3.00 32.85
N GLU A 570 24.29 -1.99 32.47
CA GLU A 570 25.63 -1.73 33.02
C GLU A 570 25.55 -0.90 34.32
N SER A 571 24.72 0.16 34.36
CA SER A 571 24.57 1.04 35.53
C SER A 571 23.57 0.53 36.57
N GLY A 572 22.65 -0.35 36.19
CA GLY A 572 21.58 -0.88 37.04
C GLY A 572 20.55 0.16 37.50
N ARG A 573 20.61 1.42 37.03
CA ARG A 573 19.71 2.52 37.45
C ARG A 573 19.36 3.45 36.28
N LEU A 574 18.09 3.87 36.23
CA LEU A 574 17.46 4.58 35.12
C LEU A 574 17.36 6.07 35.48
N PRO A 575 17.73 6.99 34.57
CA PRO A 575 17.45 8.41 34.73
C PRO A 575 15.93 8.68 34.77
N ARG A 576 15.50 9.58 35.65
CA ARG A 576 14.06 9.93 35.84
C ARG A 576 13.41 10.42 34.54
N ALA A 577 14.12 11.18 33.72
CA ALA A 577 13.62 11.64 32.42
C ALA A 577 13.34 10.45 31.46
N ALA A 578 14.20 9.43 31.45
CA ALA A 578 14.01 8.23 30.64
C ALA A 578 12.80 7.40 31.11
N PHE A 579 12.56 7.35 32.43
CA PHE A 579 11.36 6.74 33.00
C PHE A 579 10.08 7.45 32.53
N PHE A 580 10.01 8.78 32.59
CA PHE A 580 8.82 9.50 32.14
C PHE A 580 8.60 9.47 30.63
N ASN A 581 9.68 9.50 29.84
CA ASN A 581 9.61 9.34 28.39
C ASN A 581 9.11 7.95 27.96
N SER A 582 9.11 6.96 28.86
CA SER A 582 8.53 5.63 28.62
C SER A 582 7.00 5.57 28.83
N LEU A 583 6.45 6.52 29.60
CA LEU A 583 5.03 6.66 29.94
C LEU A 583 4.29 7.57 28.96
N CYS A 584 4.94 8.66 28.53
CA CYS A 584 4.36 9.68 27.67
C CYS A 584 4.98 9.61 26.26
N LEU A 585 4.18 9.28 25.24
CA LEU A 585 4.57 9.44 23.84
C LEU A 585 4.17 10.83 23.36
N HIS A 586 4.99 11.46 22.52
CA HIS A 586 4.68 12.78 21.96
C HIS A 586 3.59 12.64 20.88
N GLU A 587 2.74 13.65 20.65
CA GLU A 587 1.71 13.61 19.58
C GLU A 587 2.28 13.39 18.17
N LEU A 588 3.58 13.61 17.98
CA LEU A 588 4.31 13.38 16.72
C LEU A 588 4.91 11.97 16.61
N ASP A 589 4.91 11.17 17.68
CA ASP A 589 5.26 9.75 17.66
C ASP A 589 4.08 8.96 17.03
N TYR A 590 3.93 9.09 15.71
CA TYR A 590 2.84 8.52 14.93
C TYR A 590 2.74 6.99 15.16
N GLU A 591 1.65 6.53 15.77
CA GLU A 591 1.23 5.13 15.76
C GLU A 591 0.71 4.76 14.36
N ALA A 592 1.62 4.65 13.39
CA ALA A 592 1.28 4.08 12.09
C ALA A 592 0.75 2.66 12.24
N ALA A 593 -0.17 2.29 11.36
CA ALA A 593 -0.69 0.95 11.07
C ALA A 593 0.38 -0.09 10.65
N ALA A 594 1.63 0.06 11.08
CA ALA A 594 2.69 -0.92 10.92
C ALA A 594 2.48 -2.08 11.91
N GLY A 595 2.30 -3.29 11.37
CA GLY A 595 2.16 -4.53 12.14
C GLY A 595 3.22 -4.72 13.24
N PHE A 596 2.87 -5.48 14.26
CA PHE A 596 3.78 -5.83 15.35
C PHE A 596 4.70 -6.96 14.86
N SER A 597 5.95 -6.63 14.56
CA SER A 597 6.91 -7.58 13.95
C SER A 597 7.25 -8.76 14.88
N GLY A 598 7.92 -9.78 14.34
CA GLY A 598 8.34 -10.97 15.10
C GLY A 598 9.29 -10.62 16.26
N GLU A 599 10.18 -9.66 16.04
CA GLU A 599 11.14 -9.14 17.03
C GLU A 599 10.41 -8.40 18.16
N LYS A 600 9.40 -7.59 17.81
CA LYS A 600 8.57 -6.89 18.79
C LYS A 600 7.77 -7.88 19.64
N HIS A 601 7.24 -8.96 19.04
CA HIS A 601 6.57 -10.05 19.77
C HIS A 601 7.52 -10.82 20.69
N ALA A 602 8.74 -11.10 20.25
CA ALA A 602 9.73 -11.82 21.04
C ALA A 602 10.24 -10.99 22.23
N LEU A 603 10.54 -9.69 22.02
CA LEU A 603 10.87 -8.77 23.11
C LEU A 603 9.71 -8.66 24.11
N LEU A 604 8.47 -8.48 23.63
CA LEU A 604 7.30 -8.38 24.50
C LEU A 604 7.11 -9.64 25.35
N ARG A 605 7.28 -10.83 24.75
CA ARG A 605 7.25 -12.11 25.50
C ARG A 605 8.32 -12.14 26.59
N GLN A 606 9.55 -11.73 26.27
CA GLN A 606 10.64 -11.75 27.24
C GLN A 606 10.39 -10.78 28.41
N VAL A 607 9.95 -9.55 28.12
CA VAL A 607 9.61 -8.55 29.15
C VAL A 607 8.52 -9.08 30.07
N VAL A 608 7.47 -9.71 29.52
CA VAL A 608 6.39 -10.32 30.32
C VAL A 608 6.92 -11.44 31.21
N THR A 609 7.80 -12.31 30.68
CA THR A 609 8.41 -13.40 31.45
C THR A 609 9.25 -12.86 32.61
N GLU A 610 10.09 -11.86 32.37
CA GLU A 610 10.93 -11.27 33.43
C GLU A 610 10.12 -10.48 34.47
N GLN A 611 9.10 -9.75 34.03
CA GLN A 611 8.21 -9.03 34.93
C GLN A 611 7.48 -9.99 35.87
N LYS A 612 6.96 -11.10 35.36
CA LYS A 612 6.29 -12.13 36.17
C LYS A 612 7.25 -12.81 37.16
N ALA A 613 8.51 -12.99 36.76
CA ALA A 613 9.54 -13.55 37.63
C ALA A 613 9.98 -12.62 38.79
N ALA A 614 9.60 -11.34 38.77
CA ALA A 614 9.97 -10.36 39.81
C ALA A 614 9.22 -10.53 41.14
N THR A 615 8.05 -11.19 41.11
CA THR A 615 7.17 -11.46 42.26
C THR A 615 6.86 -10.24 43.15
N GLN A 616 6.79 -9.05 42.55
CA GLN A 616 6.38 -7.79 43.18
C GLN A 616 4.89 -7.46 42.95
N SER A 617 4.38 -6.45 43.66
CA SER A 617 3.00 -5.94 43.55
C SER A 617 2.60 -5.53 42.12
N TRP A 618 3.59 -5.20 41.29
CA TRP A 618 3.47 -4.77 39.91
C TRP A 618 3.73 -5.86 38.85
N SER A 619 3.97 -7.11 39.25
CA SER A 619 4.35 -8.21 38.33
C SER A 619 3.31 -8.49 37.24
N ASP A 620 2.03 -8.25 37.54
CA ASP A 620 0.90 -8.41 36.60
C ASP A 620 0.32 -7.07 36.12
N CYS A 621 1.11 -6.00 36.16
CA CYS A 621 0.67 -4.67 35.74
C CYS A 621 1.03 -4.42 34.27
N SER A 622 0.03 -4.41 33.37
CA SER A 622 0.23 -4.12 31.94
C SER A 622 0.85 -2.74 31.67
N MET A 623 0.63 -1.78 32.56
CA MET A 623 1.30 -0.47 32.50
C MET A 623 2.80 -0.60 32.77
N VAL A 624 3.19 -1.42 33.74
CA VAL A 624 4.61 -1.69 34.01
C VAL A 624 5.24 -2.49 32.88
N THR A 625 4.53 -3.42 32.24
CA THR A 625 5.00 -4.09 31.02
C THR A 625 5.27 -3.09 29.89
N THR A 626 4.39 -2.10 29.72
CA THR A 626 4.52 -1.05 28.71
C THR A 626 5.76 -0.19 28.96
N ILE A 627 5.97 0.21 30.22
CA ILE A 627 7.16 0.94 30.67
C ILE A 627 8.43 0.13 30.42
N MET A 628 8.47 -1.12 30.88
CA MET A 628 9.62 -2.02 30.71
C MET A 628 9.96 -2.20 29.22
N TYR A 629 8.95 -2.44 28.38
CA TYR A 629 9.15 -2.54 26.94
C TYR A 629 9.78 -1.27 26.37
N ASN A 630 9.20 -0.10 26.66
CA ASN A 630 9.70 1.18 26.14
C ASN A 630 11.09 1.54 26.67
N ILE A 631 11.44 1.15 27.90
CA ILE A 631 12.80 1.32 28.44
C ILE A 631 13.79 0.50 27.62
N VAL A 632 13.52 -0.78 27.37
CA VAL A 632 14.42 -1.64 26.56
C VAL A 632 14.56 -1.08 25.16
N VAL A 633 13.47 -0.63 24.54
CA VAL A 633 13.53 -0.02 23.21
C VAL A 633 14.35 1.28 23.19
N SER A 634 14.18 2.14 24.18
CA SER A 634 14.86 3.45 24.23
C SER A 634 16.34 3.35 24.58
N SER A 635 16.72 2.30 25.30
CA SER A 635 18.10 2.05 25.75
C SER A 635 18.88 1.08 24.87
N ASN A 636 18.25 0.54 23.83
CA ASN A 636 18.85 -0.34 22.85
C ASN A 636 19.66 0.48 21.83
N SER A 637 20.98 0.35 21.86
CA SER A 637 21.86 0.94 20.84
C SER A 637 21.94 0.10 19.56
N ASN A 638 21.29 -1.07 19.53
CA ASN A 638 21.24 -1.91 18.34
C ASN A 638 20.26 -1.36 17.30
N HIS A 639 20.74 -0.45 16.45
CA HIS A 639 19.96 0.10 15.34
C HIS A 639 19.54 -0.96 14.30
N ARG A 640 20.08 -2.20 14.35
CA ARG A 640 19.68 -3.31 13.47
C ARG A 640 18.36 -3.97 13.91
N LEU A 641 17.90 -3.74 15.15
CA LEU A 641 16.58 -4.17 15.60
C LEU A 641 15.60 -3.01 15.42
N ASN A 642 14.61 -3.16 14.53
CA ASN A 642 13.58 -2.14 14.27
C ASN A 642 12.52 -2.10 15.40
N LEU A 643 12.98 -1.85 16.61
CA LEU A 643 12.17 -1.68 17.81
C LEU A 643 11.72 -0.21 17.90
N LYS A 644 10.45 0.01 18.22
CA LYS A 644 9.87 1.36 18.37
C LYS A 644 9.06 1.41 19.66
N ARG A 645 9.12 2.54 20.37
CA ARG A 645 8.28 2.77 21.57
C ARG A 645 6.80 2.64 21.19
N ARG A 646 5.98 2.15 22.10
CA ARG A 646 4.55 1.88 21.88
C ARG A 646 3.72 2.41 23.03
N SER A 647 2.50 2.87 22.73
CA SER A 647 1.58 3.34 23.76
C SER A 647 1.04 2.16 24.57
N PHE A 648 0.49 2.48 25.74
CA PHE A 648 -0.29 1.52 26.52
C PHE A 648 -1.45 0.92 25.70
N ALA A 649 -2.15 1.74 24.90
CA ALA A 649 -3.26 1.28 24.07
C ALA A 649 -2.81 0.26 23.01
N ALA A 650 -1.60 0.42 22.46
CA ALA A 650 -1.05 -0.50 21.47
C ALA A 650 -0.51 -1.81 22.07
N LEU A 651 0.00 -1.80 23.31
CA LEU A 651 0.56 -2.98 23.96
C LEU A 651 -0.44 -3.77 24.79
N SER A 652 -1.41 -3.11 25.45
CA SER A 652 -2.36 -3.78 26.37
C SER A 652 -3.07 -4.98 25.71
N PRO A 653 -3.65 -4.88 24.50
CA PRO A 653 -4.32 -6.03 23.86
C PRO A 653 -3.38 -7.19 23.54
N LYS A 654 -2.09 -6.90 23.32
CA LYS A 654 -1.07 -7.91 23.00
C LYS A 654 -0.55 -8.62 24.23
N ILE A 655 -0.46 -7.91 25.35
CA ILE A 655 -0.10 -8.47 26.65
C ILE A 655 -1.17 -9.49 27.07
N ASP A 656 -2.45 -9.13 26.91
CA ASP A 656 -3.57 -10.02 27.22
C ASP A 656 -3.53 -11.30 26.38
N GLY A 657 -3.17 -11.20 25.10
CA GLY A 657 -3.01 -12.34 24.18
C GLY A 657 -1.81 -13.26 24.47
N LEU A 658 -0.87 -12.86 25.31
CA LEU A 658 0.30 -13.67 25.70
C LEU A 658 0.05 -14.52 26.95
N ALA A 659 -1.07 -14.32 27.66
CA ALA A 659 -1.38 -15.03 28.89
C ALA A 659 -1.72 -16.54 28.69
N THR A 660 -1.77 -17.04 27.45
CA THR A 660 -2.31 -18.37 27.10
C THR A 660 -1.28 -19.40 26.61
N LYS A 661 0.04 -19.16 26.69
CA LYS A 661 1.06 -20.13 26.23
C LYS A 661 2.10 -20.45 27.32
N LYS A 662 2.36 -21.77 27.51
CA LYS A 662 3.32 -22.32 28.49
C LYS A 662 4.74 -21.74 28.30
N THR A 663 5.38 -21.45 29.43
CA THR A 663 6.71 -20.88 29.61
C THR A 663 7.82 -21.84 29.19
N PRO A 664 8.79 -21.44 28.33
CA PRO A 664 10.04 -22.16 28.13
C PRO A 664 11.01 -21.94 29.32
N SER A 665 11.94 -22.89 29.50
CA SER A 665 12.87 -22.98 30.63
C SER A 665 13.87 -21.80 30.74
N SER A 666 14.20 -21.51 32.01
CA SER A 666 15.16 -20.52 32.49
C SER A 666 16.51 -20.55 31.76
N SER A 667 17.04 -19.38 31.42
CA SER A 667 18.47 -19.20 31.11
C SER A 667 18.97 -17.87 31.71
N ASP A 668 20.25 -17.86 32.11
CA ASP A 668 20.83 -17.07 33.21
C ASP A 668 21.12 -15.56 32.99
N ARG A 669 20.52 -14.88 31.99
CA ARG A 669 20.72 -13.43 31.81
C ARG A 669 19.41 -12.66 31.77
N LYS A 670 19.14 -11.87 32.83
CA LYS A 670 17.99 -10.96 32.99
C LYS A 670 18.27 -9.61 32.32
N ILE A 671 17.29 -9.05 31.61
CA ILE A 671 17.34 -7.70 31.01
C ILE A 671 17.23 -6.63 32.11
N PHE A 672 16.46 -6.89 33.17
CA PHE A 672 16.31 -5.97 34.31
C PHE A 672 17.02 -6.49 35.56
N ARG A 673 17.81 -5.61 36.22
CA ARG A 673 18.21 -5.78 37.63
C ARG A 673 17.22 -5.02 38.50
N ILE A 674 16.55 -5.73 39.40
CA ILE A 674 15.53 -5.17 40.29
C ILE A 674 16.15 -5.08 41.69
N ALA A 675 16.37 -3.85 42.18
CA ALA A 675 16.84 -3.61 43.53
C ALA A 675 15.68 -3.67 44.54
N ARG A 676 15.94 -4.23 45.74
CA ARG A 676 14.98 -4.27 46.86
C ARG A 676 15.49 -3.37 47.99
N ALA A 677 14.61 -2.54 48.55
CA ALA A 677 14.90 -1.68 49.69
C ALA A 677 13.70 -1.66 50.65
N THR A 678 13.93 -1.32 51.92
CA THR A 678 12.89 -1.21 52.94
C THR A 678 12.09 0.10 52.79
N PRO A 679 10.76 0.07 52.97
CA PRO A 679 9.93 1.29 52.87
C PRO A 679 10.35 2.37 53.87
N CYS A 680 10.33 3.63 53.43
CA CYS A 680 10.54 4.81 54.28
C CYS A 680 9.49 5.87 53.98
N ASP A 681 8.67 6.26 54.95
CA ASP A 681 7.50 7.13 54.72
C ASP A 681 7.83 8.64 54.68
N GLU A 682 9.09 9.02 54.76
CA GLU A 682 9.52 10.41 54.55
C GLU A 682 9.72 10.71 53.07
N ASN A 683 9.00 11.71 52.54
CA ASN A 683 9.10 12.11 51.15
C ASN A 683 10.19 13.18 50.95
N THR A 684 11.23 12.85 50.20
CA THR A 684 12.19 13.85 49.72
C THR A 684 11.54 14.80 48.70
N PRO A 685 12.06 16.03 48.48
CA PRO A 685 11.56 16.93 47.45
C PRO A 685 11.47 16.27 46.06
N ARG A 686 12.47 15.43 45.74
CA ARG A 686 12.56 14.67 44.49
C ARG A 686 11.45 13.62 44.34
N GLU A 687 11.06 12.96 45.43
CA GLU A 687 9.97 11.98 45.45
C GLU A 687 8.60 12.66 45.35
N LYS A 688 8.42 13.83 45.98
CA LYS A 688 7.18 14.62 45.87
C LYS A 688 6.92 15.03 44.43
N GLU A 689 7.95 15.51 43.75
CA GLU A 689 7.88 15.93 42.35
C GLU A 689 7.60 14.74 41.41
N LEU A 690 8.23 13.57 41.67
CA LEU A 690 7.95 12.32 40.94
C LEU A 690 6.47 11.91 41.09
N GLN A 691 5.92 11.98 42.31
CA GLN A 691 4.53 11.66 42.60
C GLN A 691 3.56 12.62 41.88
N GLU A 692 3.86 13.92 41.86
CA GLU A 692 3.01 14.93 41.20
C GLU A 692 2.99 14.80 39.67
N GLN A 693 4.16 14.53 39.06
CA GLN A 693 4.25 14.29 37.61
C GLN A 693 3.57 12.97 37.22
N LEU A 694 3.77 11.89 37.99
CA LEU A 694 3.12 10.60 37.74
C LEU A 694 1.60 10.70 37.87
N PHE A 695 1.12 11.44 38.88
CA PHE A 695 -0.30 11.73 39.06
C PHE A 695 -0.89 12.43 37.83
N THR A 696 -0.24 13.50 37.37
CA THR A 696 -0.68 14.29 36.20
C THR A 696 -0.70 13.45 34.92
N ALA A 697 0.35 12.66 34.67
CA ALA A 697 0.45 11.78 33.50
C ALA A 697 -0.67 10.74 33.48
N LEU A 698 -0.87 9.99 34.57
CA LEU A 698 -1.92 8.96 34.66
C LEU A 698 -3.33 9.58 34.57
N ARG A 699 -3.54 10.81 35.07
CA ARG A 699 -4.84 11.49 34.99
C ARG A 699 -5.19 11.85 33.54
N LYS A 700 -4.24 12.35 32.75
CA LYS A 700 -4.43 12.73 31.33
C LYS A 700 -4.60 11.53 30.38
N MET A 701 -4.10 10.35 30.74
CA MET A 701 -4.22 9.15 29.90
C MET A 701 -5.65 8.59 29.85
N ALA A 702 -6.19 8.38 28.64
CA ALA A 702 -7.48 7.72 28.42
C ALA A 702 -7.36 6.18 28.51
N GLY A 703 -8.46 5.49 28.86
CA GLY A 703 -8.54 4.02 28.81
C GLY A 703 -7.97 3.25 30.01
N ILE A 704 -7.32 3.92 30.97
CA ILE A 704 -6.77 3.29 32.17
C ILE A 704 -7.83 3.15 33.28
N ARG A 705 -8.12 1.91 33.71
CA ARG A 705 -8.96 1.62 34.89
C ARG A 705 -8.09 1.56 36.16
N LYS A 706 -8.67 1.83 37.34
CA LYS A 706 -7.96 1.72 38.64
C LYS A 706 -6.68 2.59 38.73
N LYS A 707 -6.74 3.83 38.24
CA LYS A 707 -5.59 4.77 38.19
C LYS A 707 -4.89 4.97 39.54
N ARG A 708 -5.65 4.99 40.64
CA ARG A 708 -5.14 5.08 42.02
C ARG A 708 -4.25 3.87 42.39
N GLN A 709 -4.65 2.66 42.00
CA GLN A 709 -3.85 1.45 42.24
C GLN A 709 -2.66 1.36 41.28
N ILE A 710 -2.81 1.79 40.03
CA ILE A 710 -1.72 1.84 39.05
C ILE A 710 -0.66 2.86 39.47
N PHE A 711 -1.05 4.00 40.05
CA PHE A 711 -0.13 4.97 40.63
C PHE A 711 0.81 4.33 41.65
N ALA A 712 0.26 3.56 42.60
CA ALA A 712 1.07 2.84 43.58
C ALA A 712 2.01 1.82 42.93
N LYS A 713 1.50 1.01 41.96
CA LYS A 713 2.30 -0.02 41.27
C LYS A 713 3.42 0.55 40.39
N VAL A 714 3.17 1.67 39.71
CA VAL A 714 4.16 2.33 38.84
C VAL A 714 5.22 3.04 39.70
N TYR A 715 4.83 3.64 40.82
CA TYR A 715 5.78 4.20 41.77
C TYR A 715 6.66 3.13 42.41
N ASP A 716 6.07 2.01 42.84
CA ASP A 716 6.80 0.86 43.39
C ASP A 716 7.82 0.29 42.38
N PHE A 717 7.42 0.18 41.11
CA PHE A 717 8.35 -0.16 40.02
C PHE A 717 9.46 0.90 39.85
N ALA A 718 9.13 2.19 39.93
CA ALA A 718 10.12 3.28 39.83
C ALA A 718 11.19 3.20 40.93
N CYS A 719 10.83 2.81 42.16
CA CYS A 719 11.77 2.58 43.27
C CYS A 719 12.79 1.47 42.93
N CYS A 720 12.36 0.45 42.20
CA CYS A 720 13.24 -0.67 41.83
C CYS A 720 14.24 -0.33 40.73
N VAL A 721 13.98 0.70 39.91
CA VAL A 721 14.76 0.99 38.70
C VAL A 721 15.37 2.40 38.65
N CYS A 722 14.87 3.37 39.42
CA CYS A 722 15.37 4.75 39.41
C CYS A 722 16.30 5.03 40.60
N ALA A 723 17.36 5.82 40.37
CA ALA A 723 18.26 6.24 41.45
C ALA A 723 17.61 7.27 42.39
N GLY A 724 17.74 7.07 43.70
CA GLY A 724 17.33 8.03 44.73
C GLY A 724 15.83 8.11 44.99
N ILE A 725 15.08 7.06 44.65
CA ILE A 725 13.65 6.93 44.94
C ILE A 725 13.47 5.77 45.91
N HIS A 726 12.92 6.04 47.10
CA HIS A 726 12.73 5.03 48.13
C HIS A 726 11.31 4.45 48.06
N PRO A 727 11.16 3.14 48.38
CA PRO A 727 9.86 2.52 48.46
C PRO A 727 9.02 3.16 49.56
N LYS A 728 7.70 3.22 49.34
CA LYS A 728 6.72 3.78 50.27
C LYS A 728 5.69 2.73 50.62
N ALA A 729 5.09 2.82 51.81
CA ALA A 729 3.95 1.98 52.13
C ALA A 729 2.82 2.20 51.10
N GLN A 730 2.12 1.11 50.73
CA GLN A 730 1.04 1.20 49.76
C GLN A 730 -0.08 2.14 50.25
N SER A 731 -0.41 2.10 51.55
CA SER A 731 -1.37 3.01 52.20
C SER A 731 -0.97 4.48 52.04
N PHE A 732 0.33 4.78 52.18
CA PHE A 732 0.88 6.12 52.01
C PHE A 732 0.69 6.64 50.56
N LEU A 733 1.02 5.83 49.55
CA LEU A 733 0.87 6.22 48.14
C LEU A 733 -0.60 6.41 47.73
N LEU A 734 -1.50 5.58 48.26
CA LEU A 734 -2.93 5.70 48.02
C LEU A 734 -3.49 6.99 48.64
N SER A 735 -3.08 7.33 49.87
CA SER A 735 -3.44 8.58 50.53
C SER A 735 -2.88 9.80 49.79
N ARG A 736 -1.62 9.71 49.32
CA ARG A 736 -0.99 10.77 48.51
C ARG A 736 -1.75 11.05 47.22
N TRP A 737 -2.23 10.03 46.52
CA TRP A 737 -3.08 10.19 45.34
C TRP A 737 -4.36 10.98 45.65
N ASP A 738 -5.03 10.64 46.77
CA ASP A 738 -6.28 11.30 47.15
C ASP A 738 -6.05 12.77 47.53
N ASN A 739 -4.95 13.07 48.23
CA ASN A 739 -4.54 14.44 48.56
C ASN A 739 -4.24 15.29 47.31
N LEU A 740 -3.52 14.73 46.32
CA LEU A 740 -3.25 15.43 45.05
C LEU A 740 -4.53 15.67 44.25
N LYS A 741 -5.43 14.69 44.24
CA LYS A 741 -6.76 14.82 43.62
C LYS A 741 -7.61 15.90 44.28
N GLN A 742 -7.62 15.97 45.62
CA GLN A 742 -8.33 17.01 46.35
C GLN A 742 -7.75 18.40 46.06
N LYS A 743 -6.42 18.57 46.13
CA LYS A 743 -5.73 19.85 45.86
C LYS A 743 -6.05 20.41 44.47
N GLU A 744 -6.05 19.56 43.44
CA GLU A 744 -6.43 19.95 42.07
C GLU A 744 -7.92 20.31 41.95
N ASN A 745 -8.80 19.58 42.65
CA ASN A 745 -10.24 19.86 42.66
C ASN A 745 -10.60 21.14 43.44
N TYR A 746 -9.85 21.50 44.50
CA TYR A 746 -10.00 22.77 45.22
C TYR A 746 -9.64 23.98 44.33
N GLY A 747 -8.63 23.85 43.47
CA GLY A 747 -8.29 24.87 42.46
C GLY A 747 -9.38 25.11 41.40
N ALA A 748 -10.32 24.17 41.23
CA ALA A 748 -11.43 24.29 40.29
C ALA A 748 -12.72 24.90 40.90
N ASN A 749 -12.79 25.10 42.23
CA ASN A 749 -14.03 25.44 42.95
C ASN A 749 -14.14 26.91 43.43
N LEU A 750 -13.33 27.85 42.94
CA LEU A 750 -13.59 29.30 43.11
C LEU A 750 -14.61 29.79 42.06
N LYS A 751 -15.85 29.30 42.15
CA LYS A 751 -17.06 29.98 41.65
C LYS A 751 -18.17 29.76 42.68
N ILE A 752 -18.17 30.59 43.72
CA ILE A 752 -19.30 30.70 44.65
C ILE A 752 -20.53 31.13 43.82
N LYS A 753 -21.51 30.25 43.66
CA LYS A 753 -22.87 30.63 43.25
C LYS A 753 -23.62 31.08 44.49
N LEU A 754 -23.70 32.39 44.73
CA LEU A 754 -24.73 32.96 45.59
C LEU A 754 -26.10 32.70 44.94
N LYS A 755 -26.90 31.80 45.52
CA LYS A 755 -28.33 31.72 45.24
C LYS A 755 -29.01 32.85 46.03
N LEU A 756 -29.43 33.91 45.35
CA LEU A 756 -30.42 34.83 45.87
C LEU A 756 -31.80 34.37 45.41
N THR A 757 -32.70 34.14 46.36
CA THR A 757 -34.14 33.92 46.15
C THR A 757 -34.88 35.26 46.02
N PRO A 758 -35.94 35.37 45.20
CA PRO A 758 -36.61 36.63 44.92
C PRO A 758 -37.78 36.91 45.88
N ARG A 759 -37.70 38.04 46.59
CA ARG A 759 -38.74 38.83 47.32
C ARG A 759 -37.94 39.62 48.36
N SER A 760 -37.94 40.94 48.49
CA SER A 760 -38.77 42.08 48.13
C SER A 760 -37.77 43.27 47.99
N TRP A 761 -37.97 44.27 47.15
CA TRP A 761 -38.42 45.62 47.50
C TRP A 761 -38.07 46.52 46.28
N LEU A 762 -38.99 47.39 45.90
CA LEU A 762 -38.85 48.49 44.91
C LEU A 762 -38.19 49.73 45.58
N PRO A 763 -37.96 50.87 44.88
CA PRO A 763 -36.79 51.29 44.10
C PRO A 763 -36.08 52.51 44.75
N TYR A 764 -35.38 53.38 43.97
CA TYR A 764 -34.63 54.62 44.30
C TYR A 764 -33.11 54.40 44.49
N ALA A 765 -32.17 55.23 44.00
CA ALA A 765 -32.14 56.38 43.08
C ALA A 765 -30.67 56.67 42.70
N GLN A 766 -30.48 57.26 41.52
CA GLN A 766 -29.52 58.33 41.15
C GLN A 766 -28.05 58.32 41.67
N GLN A 767 -27.12 58.12 40.71
CA GLN A 767 -26.04 59.05 40.30
C GLN A 767 -24.85 59.36 41.29
N PRO A 768 -23.71 60.00 40.87
CA PRO A 768 -22.63 59.38 40.06
C PRO A 768 -21.19 59.83 40.47
N ILE A 769 -20.16 59.42 39.70
CA ILE A 769 -18.81 60.05 39.52
C ILE A 769 -17.87 59.97 40.76
N ILE A 770 -16.62 59.50 40.69
CA ILE A 770 -15.40 60.25 40.35
C ILE A 770 -14.20 59.26 40.39
N LYS A 771 -13.46 59.13 39.28
CA LYS A 771 -12.01 58.79 39.24
C LYS A 771 -11.22 60.09 39.61
N PRO A 772 -9.88 60.16 39.87
CA PRO A 772 -8.84 59.16 39.53
C PRO A 772 -7.54 59.14 40.41
N HIS A 773 -6.61 58.24 40.03
CA HIS A 773 -5.13 58.43 39.95
C HIS A 773 -4.27 58.51 41.25
N PRO A 774 -2.93 58.36 41.18
CA PRO A 774 -2.23 57.07 41.07
C PRO A 774 -1.01 56.95 42.01
N ASN A 775 -0.43 55.75 42.12
CA ASN A 775 1.01 55.48 42.03
C ASN A 775 1.24 53.97 41.94
#